data_AF-A0A8J8JYK2-F1
#
_entry.id   AF-A0A8J8JYK2-F1
#
_cell.length_a   1.000
_cell.length_b   1.000
_cell.length_c   1.000
_cell.angle_alpha   90.00
_cell.angle_beta   90.00
_cell.angle_gamma   90.00
#
_symmetry.space_group_name_H-M   'P 1'
#
loop_
_entity.id
_entity.type
_entity.pdbx_description
1 polymer ?
#
loop_
_entity_poly.entity_id
_entity_poly.type
_entity_poly.pdbx_seq_one_letter_code
_entity_poly.pdbx_strand_id
1 'polypeptide(L)'
;MDGRAQALSWANETSIWRTDNKVSTVRLQPGKIYIKPNGYKLELLKHPAAPSWRLIGTAAEGTFCHKPSTVSGGGKSEISKSINDAVIYNSFYVNNLTQDLNRVQEIFDKNYSDRFKAFIDEADKAPSRSLLSHNRSLGSVIKLLTPSTSYTDEYNEWLNAIPPYIRALVLLIKRFYQAEWGENWRSFFSADVVDGSPGHELKFEGRPIIASFLRVGFNEQGGWRTFKVRQDFYAAEKIQMEDDITASVVVPSSYISDNYAKNTHSGSVKLVSNCEYRLFQRPDDAIIPGYDKQTELNMSGSDNFIANYEPLIGEKLSNIVEDVLTMSKFTQPMYDLLHNSYQDDSGFVVSSAHPRLVDGKPSKNPRYLETRADLVNPVRKYVADLGVRLHRKIPLNEKVVHPVDAVLAGRRNNPPEPGIRALAVYNPIHYQQLPELFMDFICSLTGKSPSTTGAGSEGALTKGPFNALRPTADLNNALVSFILTGYSGFTSSAGFIGTHVRVDHDISLLIPEIWTRLKAHEQDADYLIEHGYMEALDDFDHEGKTVLASRLGYRITEQFVHDFMGKIFDNPSTVLTADILKPETQNLNDYADGIHNIVETQQRVAQQYLDDGSIDDACPPLQALLHIMATGHYQGKDVHDPEIRALFSKESLLASDWYLERLQVKQSRDIALWHRHVDSLQKFSELANYADEVERLNIKQRLIKAREELERAESPEYLKQMVGMIGADPLGKPRQ
;
A
#
# COMPACT_ATOMS: atom_id res chain seq x y z
N MET A 1 18.27 -15.66 20.90
CA MET A 1 19.05 -14.66 20.14
C MET A 1 19.50 -13.61 21.13
N ASP A 2 20.77 -13.25 21.11
CA ASP A 2 21.30 -12.20 21.98
C ASP A 2 21.92 -11.11 21.10
N GLY A 3 21.26 -9.95 21.08
CA GLY A 3 21.71 -8.77 20.32
C GLY A 3 22.98 -8.14 20.89
N ARG A 4 23.29 -8.35 22.19
CA ARG A 4 24.54 -7.89 22.81
C ARG A 4 25.70 -8.81 22.48
N ALA A 5 25.46 -10.13 22.49
CA ALA A 5 26.47 -11.10 22.08
C ALA A 5 26.70 -11.14 20.55
N GLN A 6 25.88 -10.42 19.76
CA GLN A 6 25.91 -10.46 18.29
C GLN A 6 25.83 -11.89 17.77
N ALA A 7 25.01 -12.73 18.40
CA ALA A 7 25.07 -14.17 18.21
C ALA A 7 23.69 -14.78 17.90
N LEU A 8 23.66 -15.60 16.84
CA LEU A 8 22.62 -16.59 16.60
C LEU A 8 23.10 -17.90 17.19
N SER A 9 22.43 -18.36 18.25
CA SER A 9 22.63 -19.68 18.82
C SER A 9 21.41 -20.54 18.51
N TRP A 10 21.63 -21.77 18.08
CA TRP A 10 20.59 -22.77 17.92
C TRP A 10 21.00 -24.07 18.62
N ALA A 11 20.00 -24.73 19.20
CA ALA A 11 20.14 -26.07 19.74
C ALA A 11 19.74 -27.07 18.65
N ASN A 12 20.56 -28.10 18.44
CA ASN A 12 20.20 -29.21 17.56
C ASN A 12 19.19 -30.13 18.28
N GLU A 13 17.91 -29.77 18.26
CA GLU A 13 16.84 -30.66 18.71
C GLU A 13 16.31 -31.46 17.52
N THR A 14 16.98 -32.55 17.15
CA THR A 14 16.42 -33.55 16.23
C THR A 14 15.71 -34.65 17.00
N SER A 15 14.38 -34.74 16.85
CA SER A 15 13.57 -35.85 17.39
C SER A 15 13.87 -37.23 16.78
N ILE A 16 14.74 -37.28 15.76
CA ILE A 16 15.12 -38.49 15.01
C ILE A 16 16.48 -39.05 15.50
N TRP A 17 17.28 -38.24 16.20
CA TRP A 17 18.58 -38.65 16.75
C TRP A 17 18.72 -38.05 18.14
N ARG A 18 18.56 -38.88 19.19
CA ARG A 18 19.07 -38.52 20.52
C ARG A 18 20.58 -38.32 20.41
N THR A 19 21.09 -37.35 21.16
CA THR A 19 22.50 -37.05 21.49
C THR A 19 23.29 -36.16 20.52
N ASP A 20 23.16 -34.84 20.74
CA ASP A 20 24.26 -33.99 21.23
C ASP A 20 23.68 -32.59 21.50
N ASN A 21 23.57 -32.17 22.77
CA ASN A 21 23.14 -30.82 23.18
C ASN A 21 24.19 -29.73 22.81
N LYS A 22 24.86 -29.85 21.66
CA LYS A 22 25.85 -28.89 21.18
C LYS A 22 25.11 -27.67 20.63
N VAL A 23 25.16 -26.59 21.40
CA VAL A 23 24.76 -25.26 20.94
C VAL A 23 25.80 -24.76 19.95
N SER A 24 25.40 -24.65 18.68
CA SER A 24 26.23 -24.00 17.66
C SER A 24 25.92 -22.52 17.65
N THR A 25 26.96 -21.69 17.49
CA THR A 25 26.83 -20.24 17.49
C THR A 25 27.52 -19.64 16.27
N VAL A 26 26.81 -18.73 15.59
CA VAL A 26 27.37 -17.91 14.51
C VAL A 26 27.24 -16.44 14.89
N ARG A 27 28.34 -15.70 14.68
CA ARG A 27 28.36 -14.25 14.90
C ARG A 27 27.64 -13.54 13.75
N LEU A 28 26.73 -12.64 14.09
CA LEU A 28 26.03 -11.75 13.18
C LEU A 28 26.99 -10.70 12.64
N GLN A 29 27.03 -10.54 11.31
CA GLN A 29 27.88 -9.59 10.61
C GLN A 29 27.02 -8.58 9.83
N PRO A 30 27.38 -7.28 9.84
CA PRO A 30 26.78 -6.30 8.94
C PRO A 30 26.91 -6.72 7.47
N GLY A 31 25.89 -6.43 6.66
CA GLY A 31 25.87 -6.77 5.22
C GLY A 31 25.59 -8.26 4.91
N LYS A 32 25.33 -9.09 5.93
CA LYS A 32 24.88 -10.47 5.76
C LYS A 32 23.39 -10.59 6.11
N ILE A 33 22.68 -11.43 5.35
CA ILE A 33 21.27 -11.75 5.56
C ILE A 33 21.19 -13.21 6.00
N TYR A 34 20.66 -13.47 7.19
CA TYR A 34 20.53 -14.80 7.75
C TYR A 34 19.07 -15.26 7.59
N ILE A 35 18.85 -16.39 6.92
CA ILE A 35 17.50 -16.89 6.61
C ILE A 35 17.27 -18.19 7.36
N LYS A 36 16.21 -18.25 8.17
CA LYS A 36 15.80 -19.45 8.90
C LYS A 36 15.11 -20.46 7.96
N PRO A 37 15.06 -21.75 8.30
CA PRO A 37 14.35 -22.76 7.50
C PRO A 37 12.86 -22.48 7.27
N ASN A 38 12.23 -21.66 8.11
CA ASN A 38 10.84 -21.21 7.93
C ASN A 38 10.70 -19.96 7.03
N GLY A 39 11.80 -19.49 6.44
CA GLY A 39 11.87 -18.34 5.53
C GLY A 39 12.06 -16.98 6.21
N TYR A 40 12.01 -16.90 7.56
CA TYR A 40 12.21 -15.66 8.32
C TYR A 40 13.65 -15.16 8.19
N LYS A 41 13.83 -13.86 7.90
CA LYS A 41 15.14 -13.26 7.62
C LYS A 41 15.59 -12.38 8.78
N LEU A 42 16.90 -12.27 8.95
CA LEU A 42 17.54 -11.48 9.99
C LEU A 42 18.72 -10.69 9.43
N GLU A 43 18.77 -9.40 9.76
CA GLU A 43 19.85 -8.48 9.36
C GLU A 43 20.31 -7.63 10.54
N LEU A 44 21.62 -7.37 10.63
CA LEU A 44 22.19 -6.44 11.59
C LEU A 44 22.43 -5.09 10.91
N LEU A 45 21.60 -4.09 11.24
CA LEU A 45 21.64 -2.75 10.63
C LEU A 45 22.05 -1.68 11.65
N LYS A 46 22.82 -0.70 11.19
CA LYS A 46 23.18 0.47 11.99
C LYS A 46 21.97 1.40 12.08
N HIS A 47 21.71 1.97 13.26
CA HIS A 47 20.68 2.98 13.39
C HIS A 47 21.08 4.25 12.62
N PRO A 48 20.20 4.86 11.80
CA PRO A 48 20.58 6.00 10.98
C PRO A 48 21.03 7.24 11.77
N ALA A 49 20.43 7.45 12.94
CA ALA A 49 20.64 8.67 13.74
C ALA A 49 21.18 8.43 15.15
N ALA A 50 21.64 7.21 15.47
CA ALA A 50 22.17 6.91 16.80
C ALA A 50 23.37 5.97 16.69
N PRO A 51 24.35 6.03 17.62
CA PRO A 51 25.51 5.14 17.63
C PRO A 51 25.14 3.74 18.17
N SER A 52 24.12 3.12 17.58
CA SER A 52 23.58 1.82 17.98
C SER A 52 23.31 0.94 16.76
N TRP A 53 23.25 -0.37 16.98
CA TRP A 53 22.90 -1.37 15.97
C TRP A 53 21.61 -2.07 16.36
N ARG A 54 20.86 -2.53 15.36
CA ARG A 54 19.56 -3.20 15.52
C ARG A 54 19.54 -4.49 14.74
N LEU A 55 18.93 -5.51 15.32
CA LEU A 55 18.55 -6.72 14.60
C LEU A 55 17.18 -6.49 13.97
N ILE A 56 17.10 -6.51 12.64
CA ILE A 56 15.87 -6.41 11.88
C ILE A 56 15.43 -7.82 11.51
N GLY A 57 14.17 -8.13 11.80
CA GLY A 57 13.56 -9.39 11.46
C GLY A 57 12.46 -9.17 10.43
N THR A 58 12.53 -9.90 9.32
CA THR A 58 11.58 -9.80 8.21
C THR A 58 10.86 -11.13 8.05
N ALA A 59 9.53 -11.09 8.01
CA ALA A 59 8.72 -12.28 7.79
C ALA A 59 9.08 -12.95 6.46
N ALA A 60 8.72 -14.23 6.34
CA ALA A 60 9.05 -15.01 5.15
C ALA A 60 8.27 -14.55 3.90
N GLU A 61 7.04 -14.11 4.13
CA GLU A 61 6.04 -13.76 3.13
C GLU A 61 5.41 -12.43 3.51
N GLY A 62 5.21 -11.56 2.52
CA GLY A 62 4.55 -10.26 2.67
C GLY A 62 3.17 -10.27 2.03
N THR A 63 2.54 -9.09 1.96
CA THR A 63 1.23 -8.89 1.32
C THR A 63 1.40 -8.11 0.02
N PHE A 64 0.96 -8.69 -1.09
CA PHE A 64 0.92 -8.02 -2.38
C PHE A 64 -0.28 -7.06 -2.44
N CYS A 65 0.02 -5.78 -2.21
CA CYS A 65 -0.92 -4.68 -2.36
C CYS A 65 -0.91 -4.12 -3.80
N HIS A 66 -2.06 -4.20 -4.49
CA HIS A 66 -2.30 -3.69 -5.84
C HIS A 66 -3.08 -2.36 -5.77
N LYS A 67 -2.61 -1.29 -6.43
CA LYS A 67 -3.24 0.06 -6.40
C LYS A 67 -3.70 0.51 -7.79
N PRO A 68 -4.85 0.00 -8.28
CA PRO A 68 -5.38 0.36 -9.59
C PRO A 68 -6.16 1.68 -9.57
N SER A 69 -6.57 2.14 -10.76
CA SER A 69 -7.61 3.18 -10.96
C SER A 69 -7.45 4.42 -10.07
N THR A 70 -6.21 4.85 -9.87
CA THR A 70 -5.85 5.90 -8.92
C THR A 70 -5.50 7.16 -9.70
N VAL A 71 -6.34 8.19 -9.57
CA VAL A 71 -6.18 9.47 -10.27
C VAL A 71 -4.84 10.13 -9.94
N SER A 72 -4.41 11.07 -10.79
CA SER A 72 -3.18 11.83 -10.57
C SER A 72 -3.17 12.51 -9.19
N GLY A 73 -2.16 12.18 -8.38
CA GLY A 73 -2.01 12.62 -7.00
C GLY A 73 -2.89 11.88 -5.98
N GLY A 74 -3.51 10.76 -6.34
CA GLY A 74 -4.06 9.76 -5.42
C GLY A 74 -3.00 8.80 -4.84
N GLY A 75 -1.73 9.00 -5.22
CA GLY A 75 -0.58 8.29 -4.64
C GLY A 75 -0.43 6.85 -5.13
N LYS A 76 -0.53 6.60 -6.44
CA LYS A 76 -0.28 5.27 -7.05
C LYS A 76 1.09 4.72 -6.67
N SER A 77 2.16 5.43 -7.03
CA SER A 77 3.54 4.97 -6.83
C SER A 77 3.96 4.95 -5.35
N GLU A 78 3.29 5.72 -4.48
CA GLU A 78 3.51 5.74 -3.02
C GLU A 78 3.37 4.35 -2.38
N ILE A 79 2.59 3.46 -2.99
CA ILE A 79 2.43 2.09 -2.47
C ILE A 79 3.77 1.33 -2.44
N SER A 80 4.65 1.61 -3.40
CA SER A 80 5.97 0.97 -3.53
C SER A 80 7.13 1.79 -2.95
N LYS A 81 6.93 3.09 -2.68
CA LYS A 81 7.95 3.93 -2.02
C LYS A 81 8.21 3.48 -0.59
N SER A 82 9.46 3.61 -0.16
CA SER A 82 9.86 3.28 1.21
C SER A 82 9.33 4.34 2.17
N ILE A 83 8.61 3.91 3.22
CA ILE A 83 8.24 4.83 4.31
C ILE A 83 9.45 5.22 5.16
N ASN A 84 10.58 4.52 5.04
CA ASN A 84 11.79 4.77 5.83
C ASN A 84 12.37 6.17 5.59
N ASP A 85 12.22 6.72 4.38
CA ASP A 85 12.68 8.07 4.05
C ASP A 85 11.84 9.17 4.73
N ALA A 86 10.61 8.83 5.13
CA ALA A 86 9.73 9.70 5.91
C ALA A 86 9.93 9.58 7.44
N VAL A 87 10.80 8.66 7.91
CA VAL A 87 11.05 8.48 9.34
C VAL A 87 11.91 9.61 9.89
N ILE A 88 11.37 10.31 10.87
CA ILE A 88 12.06 11.37 11.61
C ILE A 88 12.72 10.73 12.83
N TYR A 89 14.01 10.97 13.01
CA TYR A 89 14.74 10.55 14.20
C TYR A 89 15.03 11.76 15.08
N ASN A 90 14.48 11.75 16.29
CA ASN A 90 14.65 12.84 17.25
C ASN A 90 14.72 12.30 18.68
N SER A 91 15.12 13.15 19.60
CA SER A 91 15.20 12.84 21.01
C SER A 91 13.83 12.52 21.60
N PHE A 92 13.82 11.60 22.57
CA PHE A 92 12.63 11.32 23.38
C PHE A 92 12.52 12.37 24.49
N TYR A 93 11.39 13.06 24.55
CA TYR A 93 11.18 14.14 25.52
C TYR A 93 10.38 13.67 26.74
N VAL A 94 10.77 14.17 27.91
CA VAL A 94 10.06 14.09 29.19
C VAL A 94 9.70 15.49 29.66
N ASN A 95 8.62 15.63 30.42
CA ASN A 95 8.21 16.93 30.93
C ASN A 95 9.02 17.27 32.19
N ASN A 96 8.93 16.41 33.21
CA ASN A 96 9.72 16.49 34.41
C ASN A 96 10.16 15.09 34.79
N LEU A 97 11.44 14.76 34.58
CA LEU A 97 11.93 13.39 34.70
C LEU A 97 11.56 12.76 36.05
N THR A 98 11.75 13.48 37.17
CA THR A 98 11.45 12.92 38.50
C THR A 98 9.97 12.60 38.67
N GLN A 99 9.08 13.53 38.29
CA GLN A 99 7.63 13.31 38.38
C GLN A 99 7.15 12.23 37.41
N ASP A 100 7.71 12.22 36.20
CA ASP A 100 7.36 11.25 35.15
C ASP A 100 7.81 9.84 35.55
N LEU A 101 9.00 9.68 36.12
CA LEU A 101 9.49 8.40 36.66
C LEU A 101 8.68 7.91 37.87
N ASN A 102 8.11 8.82 38.68
CA ASN A 102 7.19 8.44 39.75
C ASN A 102 5.90 7.85 39.19
N ARG A 103 5.30 8.49 38.18
CA ARG A 103 4.11 7.95 37.49
C ARG A 103 4.40 6.60 36.81
N VAL A 104 5.58 6.45 36.20
CA VAL A 104 6.00 5.16 35.62
C VAL A 104 6.09 4.07 36.68
N GLN A 105 6.62 4.38 37.86
CA GLN A 105 6.70 3.43 38.97
C GLN A 105 5.33 2.98 39.44
N GLU A 106 4.36 3.90 39.59
CA GLU A 106 2.96 3.56 39.91
C GLU A 106 2.37 2.56 38.90
N ILE A 107 2.69 2.73 37.61
CA ILE A 107 2.27 1.81 36.54
C ILE A 107 2.98 0.45 36.67
N PHE A 108 4.27 0.42 37.00
CA PHE A 108 5.01 -0.84 37.18
C PHE A 108 4.53 -1.65 38.38
N ASP A 109 4.10 -0.97 39.44
CA ASP A 109 3.70 -1.57 40.71
C ASP A 109 2.21 -1.95 40.74
N LYS A 110 1.39 -1.41 39.80
CA LYS A 110 -0.05 -1.73 39.71
C LYS A 110 -0.27 -3.23 39.49
N ASN A 111 -1.22 -3.79 40.24
CA ASN A 111 -1.75 -5.12 39.94
C ASN A 111 -2.79 -5.02 38.82
N TYR A 112 -2.65 -5.88 37.81
CA TYR A 112 -3.48 -5.92 36.62
C TYR A 112 -4.48 -7.08 36.59
N SER A 113 -4.59 -7.89 37.65
CA SER A 113 -5.42 -9.11 37.66
C SER A 113 -6.92 -8.86 37.50
N ASP A 114 -7.39 -7.67 37.87
CA ASP A 114 -8.78 -7.22 37.88
C ASP A 114 -9.25 -6.55 36.57
N ARG A 115 -8.36 -6.43 35.57
CA ARG A 115 -8.61 -5.66 34.35
C ARG A 115 -9.75 -6.15 33.44
N PHE A 116 -10.11 -7.43 33.50
CA PHE A 116 -11.04 -8.04 32.54
C PHE A 116 -12.50 -7.97 33.03
N LYS A 117 -13.45 -7.78 32.11
CA LYS A 117 -14.88 -7.90 32.43
C LYS A 117 -15.23 -9.32 32.89
N ALA A 118 -16.22 -9.44 33.78
CA ALA A 118 -16.54 -10.69 34.48
C ALA A 118 -16.99 -11.85 33.55
N PHE A 119 -17.54 -11.54 32.37
CA PHE A 119 -18.07 -12.52 31.41
C PHE A 119 -17.01 -13.13 30.47
N ILE A 120 -15.73 -12.77 30.60
CA ILE A 120 -14.63 -13.43 29.88
C ILE A 120 -14.32 -14.76 30.57
N ASP A 121 -14.20 -15.84 29.80
CA ASP A 121 -13.90 -17.20 30.30
C ASP A 121 -12.59 -17.21 31.12
N GLU A 122 -12.53 -18.00 32.21
CA GLU A 122 -11.31 -18.13 33.01
C GLU A 122 -10.14 -18.68 32.19
N ALA A 123 -10.40 -19.51 31.17
CA ALA A 123 -9.39 -19.99 30.25
C ALA A 123 -8.70 -18.86 29.46
N ASP A 124 -9.39 -17.72 29.26
CA ASP A 124 -8.88 -16.54 28.56
C ASP A 124 -8.25 -15.50 29.51
N LYS A 125 -8.38 -15.68 30.83
CA LYS A 125 -7.76 -14.82 31.86
C LYS A 125 -6.31 -15.24 32.11
N ALA A 126 -5.40 -14.81 31.25
CA ALA A 126 -3.96 -15.05 31.46
C ALA A 126 -3.48 -14.48 32.83
N PRO A 127 -2.69 -15.24 33.63
CA PRO A 127 -2.24 -14.83 34.95
C PRO A 127 -1.45 -13.51 34.90
N SER A 128 -1.70 -12.64 35.90
CA SER A 128 -1.06 -11.33 36.00
C SER A 128 0.44 -11.48 36.29
N ARG A 129 1.26 -11.24 35.26
CA ARG A 129 2.73 -11.18 35.36
C ARG A 129 3.14 -9.74 35.66
N SER A 130 4.14 -9.51 36.51
CA SER A 130 4.74 -8.18 36.67
C SER A 130 5.14 -7.58 35.30
N LEU A 131 4.97 -6.28 35.13
CA LEU A 131 5.20 -5.58 33.86
C LEU A 131 6.66 -5.74 33.39
N LEU A 132 7.63 -5.61 34.30
CA LEU A 132 9.07 -5.72 34.01
C LEU A 132 9.57 -7.17 33.86
N SER A 133 8.74 -8.18 34.16
CA SER A 133 9.14 -9.60 34.04
C SER A 133 9.71 -9.96 32.66
N HIS A 134 10.81 -10.71 32.62
CA HIS A 134 11.40 -11.23 31.37
C HIS A 134 10.43 -12.15 30.60
N ASN A 135 9.51 -12.79 31.31
CA ASN A 135 8.45 -13.62 30.72
C ASN A 135 7.30 -12.78 30.15
N ARG A 136 7.35 -11.45 30.23
CA ARG A 136 6.38 -10.53 29.62
C ARG A 136 7.03 -9.76 28.47
N SER A 137 6.59 -10.04 27.26
CA SER A 137 7.10 -9.37 26.06
C SER A 137 6.67 -7.89 26.01
N LEU A 138 7.43 -7.06 25.28
CA LEU A 138 7.08 -5.66 25.04
C LEU A 138 5.68 -5.53 24.41
N GLY A 139 5.37 -6.35 23.40
CA GLY A 139 4.03 -6.37 22.78
C GLY A 139 2.90 -6.70 23.75
N SER A 140 3.14 -7.56 24.75
CA SER A 140 2.15 -7.84 25.81
C SER A 140 1.96 -6.67 26.77
N VAL A 141 2.98 -5.84 26.99
CA VAL A 141 2.87 -4.61 27.78
C VAL A 141 2.12 -3.53 26.99
N ILE A 142 2.36 -3.42 25.67
CA ILE A 142 1.57 -2.55 24.79
C ILE A 142 0.10 -2.91 24.92
N LYS A 143 -0.27 -4.16 24.66
CA LYS A 143 -1.67 -4.62 24.79
C LYS A 143 -2.27 -4.33 26.16
N LEU A 144 -1.49 -4.45 27.24
CA LEU A 144 -1.94 -4.16 28.61
C LEU A 144 -2.30 -2.69 28.83
N LEU A 145 -1.54 -1.77 28.22
CA LEU A 145 -1.63 -0.32 28.41
C LEU A 145 -2.43 0.38 27.30
N THR A 146 -3.15 -0.41 26.53
CA THR A 146 -3.95 -0.01 25.39
C THR A 146 -5.40 -0.34 25.75
N PRO A 147 -6.33 0.64 25.76
CA PRO A 147 -7.74 0.40 26.12
C PRO A 147 -8.35 -0.79 25.38
N SER A 148 -9.37 -1.44 25.91
CA SER A 148 -9.98 -2.57 25.20
C SER A 148 -11.41 -2.80 25.64
N THR A 149 -12.27 -3.21 24.70
CA THR A 149 -13.65 -3.63 25.01
C THR A 149 -13.70 -4.83 25.96
N SER A 150 -12.64 -5.65 25.99
CA SER A 150 -12.48 -6.75 26.94
C SER A 150 -12.15 -6.30 28.37
N TYR A 151 -11.74 -5.05 28.57
CA TYR A 151 -11.37 -4.49 29.88
C TYR A 151 -12.55 -3.83 30.58
N THR A 152 -12.54 -3.81 31.91
CA THR A 152 -13.53 -3.08 32.71
C THR A 152 -13.52 -1.59 32.36
N ASP A 153 -14.67 -0.95 32.50
CA ASP A 153 -14.80 0.47 32.14
C ASP A 153 -13.89 1.33 33.04
N GLU A 154 -13.80 1.01 34.33
CA GLU A 154 -12.86 1.62 35.29
C GLU A 154 -11.38 1.47 34.86
N TYR A 155 -10.99 0.29 34.34
CA TYR A 155 -9.62 0.08 33.87
C TYR A 155 -9.34 0.90 32.60
N ASN A 156 -10.30 0.98 31.67
CA ASN A 156 -10.18 1.82 30.49
C ASN A 156 -10.12 3.31 30.83
N GLU A 157 -10.91 3.77 31.81
CA GLU A 157 -10.82 5.15 32.33
C GLU A 157 -9.43 5.44 32.91
N TRP A 158 -8.89 4.52 33.72
CA TRP A 158 -7.53 4.62 34.23
C TRP A 158 -6.49 4.69 33.11
N LEU A 159 -6.59 3.80 32.10
CA LEU A 159 -5.69 3.82 30.94
C LEU A 159 -5.76 5.13 30.17
N ASN A 160 -6.95 5.67 29.98
CA ASN A 160 -7.17 6.95 29.30
C ASN A 160 -6.61 8.14 30.08
N ALA A 161 -6.58 8.06 31.41
CA ALA A 161 -5.95 9.07 32.26
C ALA A 161 -4.41 9.08 32.17
N ILE A 162 -3.77 8.00 31.69
CA ILE A 162 -2.31 7.96 31.53
C ILE A 162 -1.91 8.83 30.34
N PRO A 163 -1.07 9.87 30.53
CA PRO A 163 -0.62 10.70 29.43
C PRO A 163 0.14 9.87 28.37
N PRO A 164 -0.07 10.14 27.06
CA PRO A 164 0.57 9.39 25.97
C PRO A 164 2.10 9.28 26.07
N TYR A 165 2.77 10.35 26.49
CA TYR A 165 4.24 10.35 26.65
C TYR A 165 4.71 9.49 27.82
N ILE A 166 3.90 9.34 28.88
CA ILE A 166 4.20 8.43 30.00
C ILE A 166 4.07 6.97 29.56
N ARG A 167 3.04 6.63 28.76
CA ARG A 167 2.93 5.27 28.18
C ARG A 167 4.13 4.95 27.31
N ALA A 168 4.55 5.88 26.46
CA ALA A 168 5.73 5.71 25.63
C ALA A 168 7.02 5.53 26.48
N LEU A 169 7.14 6.24 27.61
CA LEU A 169 8.24 6.10 28.56
C LEU A 169 8.25 4.73 29.26
N VAL A 170 7.09 4.22 29.66
CA VAL A 170 6.93 2.85 30.21
C VAL A 170 7.45 1.81 29.21
N LEU A 171 7.03 1.89 27.95
CA LEU A 171 7.43 0.95 26.90
C LEU A 171 8.93 1.03 26.60
N LEU A 172 9.48 2.24 26.63
CA LEU A 172 10.90 2.49 26.46
C LEU A 172 11.71 1.84 27.58
N ILE A 173 11.36 2.09 28.85
CA ILE A 173 12.04 1.52 30.01
C ILE A 173 11.93 0.00 30.00
N LYS A 174 10.74 -0.55 29.71
CA LYS A 174 10.54 -2.01 29.57
C LYS A 174 11.51 -2.65 28.57
N ARG A 175 11.82 -1.95 27.47
CA ARG A 175 12.75 -2.45 26.44
C ARG A 175 14.19 -2.49 26.92
N PHE A 176 14.63 -1.46 27.64
CA PHE A 176 16.01 -1.38 28.12
C PHE A 176 16.23 -2.19 29.40
N TYR A 177 15.16 -2.45 30.16
CA TYR A 177 15.20 -3.14 31.44
C TYR A 177 15.99 -4.44 31.38
N GLN A 178 16.92 -4.58 32.33
CA GLN A 178 17.63 -5.82 32.59
C GLN A 178 17.22 -6.36 33.95
N ALA A 179 17.10 -7.67 34.06
CA ALA A 179 16.72 -8.32 35.31
C ALA A 179 17.67 -7.97 36.47
N GLU A 180 18.96 -7.77 36.17
CA GLU A 180 20.02 -7.38 37.11
C GLU A 180 19.81 -5.99 37.72
N TRP A 181 19.05 -5.10 37.07
CA TRP A 181 18.79 -3.77 37.61
C TRP A 181 17.84 -3.79 38.80
N GLY A 182 16.97 -4.80 38.89
CA GLY A 182 15.94 -4.89 39.91
C GLY A 182 15.15 -3.58 40.05
N GLU A 183 15.02 -3.09 41.28
CA GLU A 183 14.33 -1.83 41.57
C GLU A 183 15.16 -0.58 41.23
N ASN A 184 16.46 -0.72 40.95
CA ASN A 184 17.38 0.40 40.69
C ASN A 184 17.38 0.88 39.21
N TRP A 185 16.40 0.47 38.41
CA TRP A 185 16.30 0.83 36.99
C TRP A 185 16.28 2.34 36.73
N ARG A 186 15.80 3.15 37.69
CA ARG A 186 15.72 4.61 37.58
C ARG A 186 17.08 5.28 37.38
N SER A 187 18.14 4.75 38.01
CA SER A 187 19.49 5.34 37.97
C SER A 187 20.12 5.36 36.57
N PHE A 188 19.59 4.56 35.63
CA PHE A 188 20.07 4.49 34.26
C PHE A 188 19.45 5.55 33.35
N PHE A 189 18.42 6.26 33.81
CA PHE A 189 17.72 7.30 33.07
C PHE A 189 18.01 8.68 33.67
N SER A 190 18.34 9.64 32.82
CA SER A 190 18.69 11.00 33.22
C SER A 190 18.20 12.03 32.21
N ALA A 191 18.25 13.30 32.58
CA ALA A 191 18.11 14.44 31.69
C ALA A 191 19.13 15.48 32.13
N ASP A 192 19.64 16.27 31.20
CA ASP A 192 20.61 17.33 31.55
C ASP A 192 19.96 18.42 32.39
N VAL A 193 20.79 19.24 33.05
CA VAL A 193 20.36 20.54 33.56
C VAL A 193 20.86 21.58 32.57
N VAL A 194 19.93 22.24 31.87
CA VAL A 194 20.22 23.25 30.84
C VAL A 194 19.97 24.62 31.45
N ASP A 195 21.01 25.45 31.51
CA ASP A 195 20.97 26.79 32.12
C ASP A 195 20.34 26.82 33.53
N GLY A 196 20.61 25.78 34.33
CA GLY A 196 20.07 25.63 35.69
C GLY A 196 18.65 25.08 35.78
N SER A 197 17.98 24.82 34.65
CA SER A 197 16.64 24.22 34.58
C SER A 197 16.71 22.73 34.20
N PRO A 198 15.81 21.87 34.72
CA PRO A 198 15.73 20.49 34.28
C PRO A 198 15.48 20.41 32.77
N GLY A 199 16.35 19.71 32.06
CA GLY A 199 16.23 19.44 30.64
C GLY A 199 15.13 18.42 30.38
N HIS A 200 14.68 18.40 29.13
CA HIS A 200 13.57 17.57 28.68
C HIS A 200 14.02 16.37 27.84
N GLU A 201 15.28 16.34 27.40
CA GLU A 201 15.83 15.23 26.62
C GLU A 201 16.15 14.04 27.52
N LEU A 202 15.47 12.92 27.31
CA LEU A 202 15.72 11.69 28.06
C LEU A 202 17.00 11.02 27.57
N LYS A 203 17.85 10.67 28.53
CA LYS A 203 19.11 9.96 28.33
C LYS A 203 19.07 8.58 28.98
N PHE A 204 19.72 7.63 28.32
CA PHE A 204 20.04 6.31 28.85
C PHE A 204 21.56 6.18 28.94
N GLU A 205 22.09 5.94 30.15
CA GLU A 205 23.54 5.88 30.41
C GLU A 205 24.30 7.10 29.85
N GLY A 206 23.74 8.30 30.08
CA GLY A 206 24.33 9.57 29.63
C GLY A 206 24.18 9.87 28.13
N ARG A 207 23.54 9.00 27.34
CA ARG A 207 23.33 9.19 25.90
C ARG A 207 21.87 9.56 25.58
N PRO A 208 21.61 10.58 24.74
CA PRO A 208 20.27 10.89 24.27
C PRO A 208 19.58 9.68 23.65
N ILE A 209 18.35 9.43 24.07
CA ILE A 209 17.53 8.37 23.49
C ILE A 209 16.90 8.90 22.21
N ILE A 210 17.26 8.30 21.09
CA ILE A 210 16.67 8.62 19.79
C ILE A 210 15.46 7.73 19.53
N ALA A 211 14.30 8.35 19.40
CA ALA A 211 13.04 7.74 18.98
C ALA A 211 12.79 7.96 17.49
N SER A 212 11.92 7.11 16.93
CA SER A 212 11.46 7.20 15.55
C SER A 212 10.06 7.79 15.53
N PHE A 213 9.80 8.68 14.58
CA PHE A 213 8.51 9.32 14.39
C PHE A 213 8.12 9.32 12.90
N LEU A 214 6.83 9.42 12.65
CA LEU A 214 6.28 9.69 11.32
C LEU A 214 5.40 10.94 11.38
N ARG A 215 5.45 11.75 10.33
CA ARG A 215 4.44 12.78 10.10
C ARG A 215 3.16 12.09 9.62
N VAL A 216 2.02 12.49 10.18
CA VAL A 216 0.70 12.12 9.68
C VAL A 216 -0.18 13.35 9.62
N GLY A 217 -0.05 14.08 8.51
CA GLY A 217 -0.74 15.33 8.23
C GLY A 217 -0.18 16.55 8.96
N PHE A 218 -0.92 17.64 8.83
CA PHE A 218 -0.55 18.97 9.32
C PHE A 218 -1.60 19.50 10.30
N ASN A 219 -1.18 20.37 11.22
CA ASN A 219 -2.10 21.14 12.05
C ASN A 219 -2.61 22.38 11.29
N GLU A 220 -3.58 23.10 11.85
CA GLU A 220 -4.19 24.29 11.23
C GLU A 220 -3.19 25.41 10.88
N GLN A 221 -2.07 25.49 11.60
CA GLN A 221 -1.01 26.47 11.36
C GLN A 221 0.02 26.00 10.32
N GLY A 222 -0.18 24.83 9.71
CA GLY A 222 0.76 24.21 8.76
C GLY A 222 1.95 23.50 9.40
N GLY A 223 1.98 23.37 10.73
CA GLY A 223 2.97 22.59 11.46
C GLY A 223 2.73 21.08 11.32
N TRP A 224 3.79 20.27 11.43
CA TRP A 224 3.70 18.82 11.28
C TRP A 224 3.01 18.16 12.49
N ARG A 225 2.05 17.26 12.23
CA ARG A 225 1.54 16.34 13.24
C ARG A 225 2.46 15.11 13.27
N THR A 226 3.31 15.05 14.28
CA THR A 226 4.39 14.04 14.35
C THR A 226 4.11 13.04 15.45
N PHE A 227 4.13 11.75 15.11
CA PHE A 227 3.72 10.67 16.01
C PHE A 227 4.84 9.65 16.19
N LYS A 228 5.10 9.27 17.44
CA LYS A 228 6.09 8.24 17.76
C LYS A 228 5.61 6.88 17.24
N VAL A 229 6.44 6.25 16.42
CA VAL A 229 6.22 4.86 16.04
C VAL A 229 6.72 3.93 17.14
N ARG A 230 6.20 2.71 17.14
CA ARG A 230 6.62 1.68 18.07
C ARG A 230 8.11 1.42 17.99
N GLN A 231 8.68 1.12 19.14
CA GLN A 231 10.12 0.90 19.23
C GLN A 231 10.59 -0.39 18.50
N ASP A 232 9.66 -1.33 18.29
CA ASP A 232 9.84 -2.56 17.51
C ASP A 232 9.27 -2.45 16.08
N PHE A 233 8.78 -1.28 15.67
CA PHE A 233 8.43 -1.01 14.28
C PHE A 233 9.69 -0.76 13.45
N TYR A 234 9.70 -1.37 12.28
CA TYR A 234 10.60 -1.06 11.18
C TYR A 234 9.77 -1.10 9.89
N ALA A 235 10.12 -0.27 8.91
CA ALA A 235 9.44 -0.22 7.62
C ALA A 235 9.42 -1.61 6.96
N ALA A 236 8.33 -1.94 6.28
CA ALA A 236 8.27 -3.17 5.51
C ALA A 236 9.28 -3.12 4.35
N GLU A 237 9.95 -4.24 4.08
CA GLU A 237 10.74 -4.39 2.87
C GLU A 237 9.78 -4.51 1.68
N LYS A 238 9.83 -3.55 0.75
CA LYS A 238 8.94 -3.52 -0.41
C LYS A 238 9.68 -3.95 -1.66
N ILE A 239 9.10 -4.89 -2.39
CA ILE A 239 9.51 -5.24 -3.75
C ILE A 239 8.47 -4.65 -4.68
N GLN A 240 8.89 -3.73 -5.55
CA GLN A 240 7.98 -3.12 -6.52
C GLN A 240 7.58 -4.16 -7.58
N MET A 241 6.28 -4.43 -7.67
CA MET A 241 5.71 -5.41 -8.60
C MET A 241 5.02 -4.75 -9.81
N GLU A 242 4.62 -3.48 -9.65
CA GLU A 242 3.85 -2.66 -10.58
C GLU A 242 4.24 -1.20 -10.41
N ASP A 243 4.01 -0.38 -11.45
CA ASP A 243 4.01 1.08 -11.32
C ASP A 243 2.95 1.70 -12.25
N ASP A 244 3.24 1.94 -13.54
CA ASP A 244 2.33 2.62 -14.46
C ASP A 244 1.66 1.68 -15.47
N ILE A 245 2.44 0.88 -16.20
CA ILE A 245 1.92 -0.04 -17.22
C ILE A 245 1.97 -1.48 -16.71
N THR A 246 0.81 -2.01 -16.33
CA THR A 246 0.65 -3.38 -15.82
C THR A 246 -0.11 -4.27 -16.81
N ALA A 247 0.42 -5.47 -17.07
CA ALA A 247 -0.35 -6.58 -17.61
C ALA A 247 -0.87 -7.48 -16.48
N SER A 248 -2.12 -7.93 -16.56
CA SER A 248 -2.71 -8.81 -15.54
C SER A 248 -3.59 -9.90 -16.13
N VAL A 249 -3.63 -11.04 -15.45
CA VAL A 249 -4.53 -12.16 -15.75
C VAL A 249 -5.25 -12.61 -14.49
N VAL A 250 -6.44 -13.20 -14.65
CA VAL A 250 -7.17 -13.87 -13.56
C VAL A 250 -7.24 -15.34 -13.91
N VAL A 251 -6.81 -16.18 -12.97
CA VAL A 251 -6.77 -17.63 -13.13
C VAL A 251 -7.38 -18.31 -11.90
N PRO A 252 -7.99 -19.49 -12.04
CA PRO A 252 -8.36 -20.31 -10.89
C PRO A 252 -7.14 -20.56 -9.99
N SER A 253 -7.31 -20.50 -8.66
CA SER A 253 -6.20 -20.75 -7.74
C SER A 253 -5.62 -22.17 -7.87
N SER A 254 -6.40 -23.14 -8.37
CA SER A 254 -5.91 -24.49 -8.68
C SER A 254 -4.85 -24.54 -9.78
N TYR A 255 -4.68 -23.47 -10.57
CA TYR A 255 -3.69 -23.42 -11.66
C TYR A 255 -2.33 -22.92 -11.16
N ILE A 256 -2.30 -22.30 -9.98
CA ILE A 256 -1.06 -21.87 -9.34
C ILE A 256 -0.71 -22.89 -8.25
N SER A 257 0.22 -23.81 -8.56
CA SER A 257 0.83 -24.88 -7.73
C SER A 257 0.12 -25.27 -6.42
N ASP A 258 0.04 -26.57 -6.12
CA ASP A 258 -0.44 -27.11 -4.82
C ASP A 258 0.21 -26.46 -3.56
N ASN A 259 1.36 -25.80 -3.72
CA ASN A 259 2.09 -25.06 -2.67
C ASN A 259 1.51 -23.66 -2.33
N TYR A 260 0.60 -23.12 -3.15
CA TYR A 260 -0.22 -21.95 -2.77
C TYR A 260 -1.36 -22.37 -1.84
N ALA A 261 -1.80 -23.62 -1.95
CA ALA A 261 -2.92 -24.17 -1.22
C ALA A 261 -2.54 -24.49 0.23
N LYS A 262 -2.96 -23.60 1.15
CA LYS A 262 -3.65 -24.08 2.35
C LYS A 262 -4.54 -23.09 3.09
N ASN A 263 -4.46 -21.76 2.89
CA ASN A 263 -5.13 -20.86 3.85
C ASN A 263 -5.70 -19.50 3.39
N THR A 264 -5.72 -19.08 2.12
CA THR A 264 -6.09 -17.67 1.83
C THR A 264 -7.27 -17.42 0.87
N HIS A 265 -7.46 -18.15 -0.24
CA HIS A 265 -8.57 -17.81 -1.17
C HIS A 265 -9.21 -19.03 -1.86
N SER A 266 -10.52 -19.23 -1.64
CA SER A 266 -11.37 -20.20 -2.37
C SER A 266 -11.93 -19.58 -3.66
N GLY A 267 -11.08 -19.40 -4.67
CA GLY A 267 -11.53 -18.80 -5.92
C GLY A 267 -10.46 -18.59 -6.97
N SER A 268 -10.63 -17.52 -7.74
CA SER A 268 -9.65 -17.08 -8.72
C SER A 268 -8.69 -16.09 -8.08
N VAL A 269 -7.49 -15.94 -8.64
CA VAL A 269 -6.49 -14.98 -8.18
C VAL A 269 -6.04 -14.12 -9.35
N LYS A 270 -5.64 -12.88 -9.05
CA LYS A 270 -5.04 -11.99 -10.05
C LYS A 270 -3.53 -12.11 -9.98
N LEU A 271 -2.92 -12.33 -11.15
CA LEU A 271 -1.47 -12.27 -11.35
C LEU A 271 -1.16 -11.04 -12.19
N VAL A 272 -0.04 -10.38 -11.90
CA VAL A 272 0.36 -9.15 -12.58
C VAL A 272 1.82 -9.18 -12.99
N SER A 273 2.16 -8.34 -13.95
CA SER A 273 3.52 -8.07 -14.38
C SER A 273 3.66 -6.62 -14.83
N ASN A 274 4.65 -5.92 -14.29
CA ASN A 274 5.05 -4.62 -14.81
C ASN A 274 5.68 -4.80 -16.20
N CYS A 275 5.10 -4.13 -17.20
CA CYS A 275 5.54 -4.15 -18.59
C CYS A 275 6.83 -3.35 -18.83
N GLU A 276 7.19 -2.48 -17.89
CA GLU A 276 8.24 -1.49 -18.04
C GLU A 276 9.56 -1.98 -17.46
N TYR A 277 10.67 -1.60 -18.12
CA TYR A 277 12.03 -1.81 -17.64
C TYR A 277 12.54 -0.58 -16.85
N ARG A 278 12.18 0.62 -17.29
CA ARG A 278 12.42 1.91 -16.62
C ARG A 278 11.11 2.66 -16.41
N LEU A 279 11.00 3.42 -15.33
CA LEU A 279 9.81 4.14 -14.90
C LEU A 279 9.99 5.64 -15.14
N PHE A 280 9.04 6.29 -15.80
CA PHE A 280 9.15 7.71 -16.15
C PHE A 280 8.70 8.63 -15.01
N GLN A 281 9.52 8.69 -13.95
CA GLN A 281 9.23 9.38 -12.70
C GLN A 281 9.06 10.88 -12.87
N ARG A 282 8.16 11.46 -12.06
CA ARG A 282 8.02 12.91 -11.85
C ARG A 282 8.40 13.25 -10.41
N PRO A 283 9.66 13.64 -10.14
CA PRO A 283 10.13 13.87 -8.78
C PRO A 283 9.77 15.28 -8.29
N ASP A 284 8.51 15.46 -7.88
CA ASP A 284 7.98 16.76 -7.45
C ASP A 284 8.77 17.35 -6.24
N ASP A 285 9.22 16.49 -5.33
CA ASP A 285 9.92 16.91 -4.10
C ASP A 285 11.43 17.13 -4.28
N ALA A 286 12.02 16.63 -5.37
CA ALA A 286 13.46 16.75 -5.64
C ALA A 286 13.90 18.18 -5.98
N ILE A 287 12.94 19.10 -6.16
CA ILE A 287 13.21 20.53 -6.27
C ILE A 287 13.84 21.09 -4.97
N ILE A 288 13.62 20.42 -3.83
CA ILE A 288 14.22 20.75 -2.54
C ILE A 288 15.52 19.94 -2.39
N PRO A 289 16.70 20.58 -2.45
CA PRO A 289 17.98 19.87 -2.36
C PRO A 289 18.06 19.00 -1.09
N GLY A 290 18.49 17.75 -1.25
CA GLY A 290 18.69 16.79 -0.16
C GLY A 290 17.43 16.09 0.36
N TYR A 291 16.24 16.50 -0.11
CA TYR A 291 14.98 15.93 0.35
C TYR A 291 14.72 14.56 -0.28
N ASP A 292 14.64 14.50 -1.61
CA ASP A 292 14.44 13.24 -2.35
C ASP A 292 15.79 12.58 -2.66
N LYS A 293 16.27 11.82 -1.69
CA LYS A 293 17.57 11.13 -1.75
C LYS A 293 17.63 10.08 -2.86
N GLN A 294 16.50 9.44 -3.17
CA GLN A 294 16.45 8.41 -4.20
C GLN A 294 16.56 9.05 -5.58
N THR A 295 15.82 10.13 -5.84
CA THR A 295 15.95 10.88 -7.10
C THR A 295 17.35 11.44 -7.27
N GLU A 296 17.93 12.04 -6.23
CA GLU A 296 19.30 12.57 -6.32
C GLU A 296 20.33 11.47 -6.59
N LEU A 297 20.22 10.31 -5.92
CA LEU A 297 21.06 9.15 -6.20
C LEU A 297 20.91 8.68 -7.65
N ASN A 298 19.67 8.52 -8.12
CA ASN A 298 19.37 8.04 -9.47
C ASN A 298 19.88 9.01 -10.54
N MET A 299 19.56 10.30 -10.42
CA MET A 299 19.95 11.33 -11.38
C MET A 299 21.47 11.58 -11.40
N SER A 300 22.17 11.29 -10.31
CA SER A 300 23.64 11.38 -10.25
C SER A 300 24.36 10.20 -10.92
N GLY A 301 23.63 9.13 -11.24
CA GLY A 301 24.15 7.98 -11.96
C GLY A 301 24.44 8.26 -13.45
N SER A 302 25.17 7.36 -14.08
CA SER A 302 25.35 7.32 -15.53
C SER A 302 24.16 6.70 -16.25
N ASP A 303 24.05 6.89 -17.58
CA ASP A 303 23.03 6.26 -18.45
C ASP A 303 21.57 6.67 -18.14
N ASN A 304 21.40 7.92 -17.73
CA ASN A 304 20.11 8.52 -17.46
C ASN A 304 19.48 9.11 -18.72
N PHE A 305 18.18 8.87 -18.91
CA PHE A 305 17.34 9.69 -19.78
C PHE A 305 16.61 10.71 -18.89
N ILE A 306 16.84 12.00 -19.16
CA ILE A 306 16.30 13.11 -18.36
C ILE A 306 15.58 14.07 -19.28
N ALA A 307 14.42 14.57 -18.84
CA ALA A 307 13.63 15.55 -19.56
C ALA A 307 13.12 16.66 -18.64
N ASN A 308 12.97 17.86 -19.20
CA ASN A 308 12.46 19.05 -18.49
C ASN A 308 13.34 19.52 -17.32
N TYR A 309 14.66 19.47 -17.47
CA TYR A 309 15.64 20.09 -16.58
C TYR A 309 16.45 21.18 -17.30
N GLU A 310 16.95 22.17 -16.55
CA GLU A 310 17.87 23.17 -17.10
C GLU A 310 19.23 22.52 -17.39
N PRO A 311 19.81 22.73 -18.58
CA PRO A 311 21.20 22.37 -18.83
C PRO A 311 22.12 23.37 -18.15
N LEU A 312 22.92 22.90 -17.19
CA LEU A 312 23.87 23.70 -16.41
C LEU A 312 25.28 23.55 -17.00
N ILE A 313 25.92 24.68 -17.28
CA ILE A 313 27.30 24.81 -17.77
C ILE A 313 27.79 26.24 -17.50
N GLY A 314 29.10 26.45 -17.39
CA GLY A 314 29.71 27.77 -17.24
C GLY A 314 29.13 28.54 -16.06
N GLU A 315 28.71 29.79 -16.29
CA GLU A 315 28.18 30.68 -15.24
C GLU A 315 26.94 30.11 -14.51
N LYS A 316 26.07 29.37 -15.21
CA LYS A 316 24.91 28.74 -14.57
C LYS A 316 25.34 27.69 -13.53
N LEU A 317 26.37 26.93 -13.84
CA LEU A 317 26.90 25.90 -12.93
C LEU A 317 27.73 26.54 -11.81
N SER A 318 28.56 27.55 -12.12
CA SER A 318 29.36 28.25 -11.11
C SER A 318 28.49 28.89 -10.04
N ASN A 319 27.38 29.55 -10.42
CA ASN A 319 26.44 30.16 -9.48
C ASN A 319 25.83 29.16 -8.49
N ILE A 320 25.69 27.88 -8.88
CA ILE A 320 25.19 26.83 -8.00
C ILE A 320 26.32 26.30 -7.11
N VAL A 321 27.46 25.95 -7.71
CA VAL A 321 28.58 25.30 -7.01
C VAL A 321 29.27 26.25 -6.02
N GLU A 322 29.33 27.54 -6.32
CA GLU A 322 29.93 28.57 -5.44
C GLU A 322 28.97 29.02 -4.32
N ASP A 323 27.66 28.76 -4.44
CA ASP A 323 26.71 28.91 -3.32
C ASP A 323 26.86 27.72 -2.36
N VAL A 324 27.80 27.87 -1.42
CA VAL A 324 28.10 26.88 -0.38
C VAL A 324 26.85 26.50 0.44
N LEU A 325 25.91 27.43 0.66
CA LEU A 325 24.70 27.15 1.44
C LEU A 325 23.75 26.24 0.67
N THR A 326 23.62 26.43 -0.64
CA THR A 326 22.81 25.54 -1.49
C THR A 326 23.52 24.21 -1.72
N MET A 327 24.82 24.21 -2.03
CA MET A 327 25.60 22.98 -2.24
C MET A 327 25.58 22.05 -1.02
N SER A 328 25.68 22.60 0.19
CA SER A 328 25.66 21.80 1.43
C SER A 328 24.34 21.07 1.71
N LYS A 329 23.26 21.42 0.99
CA LYS A 329 21.95 20.78 1.14
C LYS A 329 21.78 19.56 0.24
N PHE A 330 22.49 19.47 -0.89
CA PHE A 330 22.42 18.30 -1.76
C PHE A 330 22.94 17.05 -1.03
N THR A 331 22.43 15.88 -1.42
CA THR A 331 23.06 14.61 -1.05
C THR A 331 24.45 14.49 -1.68
N GLN A 332 25.31 13.66 -1.07
CA GLN A 332 26.67 13.45 -1.57
C GLN A 332 26.74 13.08 -3.06
N PRO A 333 25.89 12.18 -3.60
CA PRO A 333 25.92 11.86 -5.03
C PRO A 333 25.69 13.08 -5.95
N MET A 334 24.70 13.92 -5.63
CA MET A 334 24.38 15.10 -6.43
C MET A 334 25.43 16.20 -6.26
N TYR A 335 25.94 16.36 -5.04
CA TYR A 335 27.08 17.23 -4.76
C TYR A 335 28.28 16.85 -5.64
N ASP A 336 28.68 15.58 -5.63
CA ASP A 336 29.84 15.07 -6.36
C ASP A 336 29.65 15.26 -7.87
N LEU A 337 28.45 14.97 -8.40
CA LEU A 337 28.13 15.18 -9.82
C LEU A 337 28.33 16.64 -10.24
N LEU A 338 27.75 17.58 -9.48
CA LEU A 338 27.82 19.01 -9.80
C LEU A 338 29.24 19.55 -9.62
N HIS A 339 29.92 19.15 -8.53
CA HIS A 339 31.28 19.59 -8.25
C HIS A 339 32.28 19.10 -9.30
N ASN A 340 32.23 17.81 -9.65
CA ASN A 340 33.13 17.25 -10.66
C ASN A 340 32.88 17.87 -12.04
N SER A 341 31.61 18.06 -12.43
CA SER A 341 31.26 18.71 -13.70
C SER A 341 31.77 20.16 -13.76
N TYR A 342 31.79 20.86 -12.62
CA TYR A 342 32.35 22.21 -12.52
C TYR A 342 33.88 22.21 -12.60
N GLN A 343 34.57 21.24 -11.97
CA GLN A 343 36.03 21.11 -12.04
C GLN A 343 36.52 20.71 -13.45
N ASP A 344 35.77 19.84 -14.13
CA ASP A 344 36.12 19.35 -15.47
C ASP A 344 35.86 20.37 -16.58
N ASP A 345 35.10 21.45 -16.28
CA ASP A 345 34.70 22.54 -17.18
C ASP A 345 34.28 22.07 -18.58
N SER A 346 33.55 20.95 -18.65
CA SER A 346 33.17 20.34 -19.91
C SER A 346 31.82 19.63 -19.85
N GLY A 347 31.06 19.72 -20.94
CA GLY A 347 29.74 19.10 -21.06
C GLY A 347 28.62 19.87 -20.35
N PHE A 348 27.44 19.26 -20.29
CA PHE A 348 26.28 19.78 -19.57
C PHE A 348 25.96 18.85 -18.40
N VAL A 349 25.56 19.44 -17.28
CA VAL A 349 25.04 18.71 -16.12
C VAL A 349 23.63 19.21 -15.79
N VAL A 350 22.86 18.38 -15.10
CA VAL A 350 21.54 18.75 -14.58
C VAL A 350 21.51 18.54 -13.08
N SER A 351 20.69 19.33 -12.38
CA SER A 351 20.50 19.24 -10.93
C SER A 351 19.05 18.89 -10.63
N SER A 352 18.81 18.05 -9.62
CA SER A 352 17.48 17.73 -9.09
C SER A 352 16.66 18.99 -8.77
N ALA A 353 17.33 20.04 -8.28
CA ALA A 353 16.71 21.28 -7.85
C ALA A 353 16.42 22.30 -8.96
N HIS A 354 16.84 22.02 -10.21
CA HIS A 354 16.76 22.98 -11.31
C HIS A 354 15.96 22.43 -12.50
N PRO A 355 14.62 22.25 -12.36
CA PRO A 355 13.76 21.97 -13.50
C PRO A 355 13.87 23.06 -14.57
N ARG A 356 13.59 22.67 -15.83
CA ARG A 356 13.57 23.58 -16.98
C ARG A 356 12.67 24.78 -16.70
N LEU A 357 13.12 25.97 -17.03
CA LEU A 357 12.30 27.18 -16.97
C LEU A 357 11.34 27.23 -18.17
N VAL A 358 10.06 27.40 -17.88
CA VAL A 358 8.98 27.65 -18.84
C VAL A 358 8.34 28.98 -18.45
N ASP A 359 8.40 29.97 -19.34
CA ASP A 359 7.96 31.34 -19.07
C ASP A 359 8.56 31.94 -17.78
N GLY A 360 9.85 31.66 -17.55
CA GLY A 360 10.61 32.16 -16.39
C GLY A 360 10.32 31.45 -15.07
N LYS A 361 9.51 30.39 -15.05
CA LYS A 361 9.21 29.60 -13.85
C LYS A 361 9.68 28.15 -14.01
N PRO A 362 10.16 27.49 -12.94
CA PRO A 362 10.48 26.07 -12.97
C PRO A 362 9.26 25.24 -13.42
N SER A 363 9.50 24.34 -14.37
CA SER A 363 8.49 23.39 -14.83
C SER A 363 7.98 22.55 -13.66
N LYS A 364 6.66 22.36 -13.58
CA LYS A 364 6.00 21.44 -12.63
C LYS A 364 5.98 19.99 -13.13
N ASN A 365 6.74 19.68 -14.19
CA ASN A 365 6.81 18.34 -14.77
C ASN A 365 8.26 17.93 -15.08
N PRO A 366 9.19 18.00 -14.10
CA PRO A 366 10.53 17.41 -14.25
C PRO A 366 10.41 15.89 -14.46
N ARG A 367 11.26 15.28 -15.27
CA ARG A 367 11.17 13.84 -15.57
C ARG A 367 12.54 13.17 -15.71
N TYR A 368 12.61 11.92 -15.28
CA TYR A 368 13.72 11.02 -15.60
C TYR A 368 13.23 9.57 -15.71
N LEU A 369 13.98 8.72 -16.41
CA LEU A 369 13.72 7.27 -16.46
C LEU A 369 14.49 6.55 -15.34
N GLU A 370 13.81 6.19 -14.27
CA GLU A 370 14.34 5.38 -13.19
C GLU A 370 14.45 3.91 -13.60
N THR A 371 15.60 3.28 -13.41
CA THR A 371 15.70 1.82 -13.57
C THR A 371 15.02 1.14 -12.38
N ARG A 372 14.15 0.17 -12.67
CA ARG A 372 13.39 -0.54 -11.62
C ARG A 372 14.30 -1.07 -10.51
N ALA A 373 13.88 -0.84 -9.26
CA ALA A 373 14.66 -1.18 -8.08
C ALA A 373 15.01 -2.68 -7.99
N ASP A 374 14.15 -3.57 -8.49
CA ASP A 374 14.41 -5.01 -8.49
C ASP A 374 15.51 -5.45 -9.46
N LEU A 375 15.88 -4.59 -10.42
CA LEU A 375 16.99 -4.80 -11.34
C LEU A 375 18.29 -4.17 -10.82
N VAL A 376 18.18 -3.02 -10.12
CA VAL A 376 19.30 -2.33 -9.49
C VAL A 376 19.82 -3.11 -8.28
N ASN A 377 18.91 -3.67 -7.47
CA ASN A 377 19.24 -4.45 -6.28
C ASN A 377 18.53 -5.83 -6.29
N PRO A 378 18.95 -6.75 -7.17
CA PRO A 378 18.27 -8.03 -7.37
C PRO A 378 18.34 -8.95 -6.13
N VAL A 379 19.29 -8.72 -5.23
CA VAL A 379 19.44 -9.50 -4.00
C VAL A 379 18.21 -9.38 -3.11
N ARG A 380 17.57 -8.21 -3.03
CA ARG A 380 16.36 -8.01 -2.20
C ARG A 380 15.20 -8.87 -2.70
N LYS A 381 14.95 -8.88 -4.01
CA LYS A 381 13.93 -9.73 -4.63
C LYS A 381 14.26 -11.22 -4.48
N TYR A 382 15.50 -11.62 -4.73
CA TYR A 382 15.95 -13.00 -4.53
C TYR A 382 15.71 -13.49 -3.09
N VAL A 383 16.05 -12.66 -2.10
CA VAL A 383 15.84 -12.97 -0.69
C VAL A 383 14.35 -13.06 -0.37
N ALA A 384 13.50 -12.17 -0.91
CA ALA A 384 12.05 -12.25 -0.75
C ALA A 384 11.51 -13.60 -1.25
N ASP A 385 11.82 -13.96 -2.50
CA ASP A 385 11.43 -15.22 -3.13
C ASP A 385 11.93 -16.44 -2.35
N LEU A 386 13.18 -16.40 -1.86
CA LEU A 386 13.74 -17.48 -1.06
C LEU A 386 12.99 -17.66 0.29
N GLY A 387 12.49 -16.58 0.88
CA GLY A 387 11.66 -16.67 2.09
C GLY A 387 10.36 -17.40 1.84
N VAL A 388 9.62 -16.95 0.84
CA VAL A 388 8.35 -17.56 0.43
C VAL A 388 8.56 -19.00 0.04
N ARG A 389 9.62 -19.29 -0.73
CA ARG A 389 10.01 -20.64 -1.11
C ARG A 389 10.19 -21.56 0.10
N LEU A 390 10.97 -21.14 1.10
CA LEU A 390 11.21 -21.92 2.31
C LEU A 390 9.93 -22.08 3.15
N HIS A 391 9.14 -21.00 3.26
CA HIS A 391 7.90 -20.99 4.02
C HIS A 391 6.85 -21.94 3.45
N ARG A 392 6.61 -21.83 2.14
CA ARG A 392 5.64 -22.65 1.38
C ARG A 392 6.23 -23.99 0.93
N LYS A 393 7.50 -24.27 1.24
CA LYS A 393 8.24 -25.50 0.88
C LYS A 393 8.29 -25.78 -0.63
N ILE A 394 8.43 -24.74 -1.44
CA ILE A 394 8.44 -24.84 -2.90
C ILE A 394 9.81 -25.40 -3.38
N PRO A 395 9.84 -26.48 -4.18
CA PRO A 395 11.08 -27.04 -4.74
C PRO A 395 11.89 -26.02 -5.58
N LEU A 396 13.23 -26.06 -5.52
CA LEU A 396 14.10 -25.06 -6.17
C LEU A 396 13.89 -24.90 -7.69
N ASN A 397 13.46 -25.95 -8.37
CA ASN A 397 13.16 -25.96 -9.80
C ASN A 397 11.78 -25.38 -10.15
N GLU A 398 10.90 -25.17 -9.17
CA GLU A 398 9.60 -24.53 -9.34
C GLU A 398 9.69 -23.02 -9.13
N LYS A 399 8.85 -22.27 -9.84
CA LYS A 399 8.78 -20.81 -9.73
C LYS A 399 7.93 -20.42 -8.52
N VAL A 400 8.36 -19.38 -7.80
CA VAL A 400 7.52 -18.73 -6.78
C VAL A 400 6.54 -17.80 -7.48
N VAL A 401 5.24 -17.97 -7.20
CA VAL A 401 4.16 -17.12 -7.74
C VAL A 401 3.58 -16.28 -6.62
N HIS A 402 3.47 -14.98 -6.88
CA HIS A 402 2.91 -13.98 -5.96
C HIS A 402 1.62 -13.42 -6.56
N PRO A 403 0.45 -13.97 -6.19
CA PRO A 403 -0.82 -13.35 -6.55
C PRO A 403 -1.06 -12.08 -5.75
N VAL A 404 -1.97 -11.24 -6.26
CA VAL A 404 -2.46 -10.07 -5.53
C VAL A 404 -3.21 -10.55 -4.28
N ASP A 405 -2.93 -9.92 -3.14
CA ASP A 405 -3.63 -10.20 -1.87
C ASP A 405 -4.69 -9.13 -1.57
N ALA A 406 -4.38 -7.86 -1.85
CA ALA A 406 -5.27 -6.73 -1.52
C ALA A 406 -5.33 -5.68 -2.65
N VAL A 407 -6.54 -5.16 -2.91
CA VAL A 407 -6.78 -4.09 -3.88
C VAL A 407 -7.10 -2.78 -3.18
N LEU A 408 -6.20 -1.81 -3.32
CA LEU A 408 -6.09 -0.62 -2.48
C LEU A 408 -5.93 0.63 -3.35
N ALA A 409 -7.02 1.05 -3.99
CA ALA A 409 -7.04 2.26 -4.82
C ALA A 409 -6.72 3.52 -3.99
N GLY A 410 -6.44 4.62 -4.68
CA GLY A 410 -6.17 5.92 -4.07
C GLY A 410 -7.05 7.00 -4.66
N ARG A 411 -7.44 7.95 -3.80
CA ARG A 411 -8.17 9.15 -4.22
C ARG A 411 -7.41 10.40 -3.88
N ARG A 412 -7.46 11.36 -4.80
CA ARG A 412 -7.01 12.72 -4.54
C ARG A 412 -8.18 13.56 -4.09
N ASN A 413 -8.14 13.93 -2.82
CA ASN A 413 -9.14 14.76 -2.18
C ASN A 413 -8.66 16.21 -2.12
N ASN A 414 -9.62 17.14 -2.14
CA ASN A 414 -9.36 18.57 -1.97
C ASN A 414 -10.48 19.24 -1.16
N PRO A 415 -10.14 20.28 -0.37
CA PRO A 415 -11.13 21.18 0.19
C PRO A 415 -11.73 22.06 -0.91
N PRO A 416 -12.83 22.79 -0.63
CA PRO A 416 -13.32 23.80 -1.56
C PRO A 416 -12.33 24.97 -1.70
N GLU A 417 -12.17 25.49 -2.91
CA GLU A 417 -11.41 26.70 -3.25
C GLU A 417 -12.21 27.53 -4.27
N PRO A 418 -11.89 28.82 -4.50
CA PRO A 418 -12.58 29.61 -5.52
C PRO A 418 -12.56 28.92 -6.90
N GLY A 419 -13.73 28.48 -7.37
CA GLY A 419 -13.89 27.75 -8.63
C GLY A 419 -13.66 26.23 -8.56
N ILE A 420 -13.37 25.67 -7.38
CA ILE A 420 -13.16 24.24 -7.14
C ILE A 420 -14.08 23.80 -5.99
N ARG A 421 -15.02 22.89 -6.26
CA ARG A 421 -15.89 22.30 -5.23
C ARG A 421 -15.16 21.27 -4.38
N ALA A 422 -15.71 21.02 -3.19
CA ALA A 422 -15.17 20.02 -2.26
C ALA A 422 -15.18 18.62 -2.87
N LEU A 423 -14.16 17.82 -2.55
CA LEU A 423 -14.10 16.37 -2.80
C LEU A 423 -13.52 15.58 -1.62
N ALA A 424 -13.11 16.25 -0.54
CA ALA A 424 -12.51 15.64 0.64
C ALA A 424 -13.54 15.05 1.63
N VAL A 425 -14.47 14.26 1.12
CA VAL A 425 -15.54 13.62 1.90
C VAL A 425 -15.17 12.21 2.40
N TYR A 426 -14.03 11.68 1.98
CA TYR A 426 -13.54 10.39 2.43
C TYR A 426 -12.73 10.55 3.71
N ASN A 427 -12.89 9.60 4.63
CA ASN A 427 -11.98 9.37 5.74
C ASN A 427 -10.65 8.75 5.22
N PRO A 428 -9.69 8.37 6.10
CA PRO A 428 -8.41 7.79 5.65
C PRO A 428 -8.51 6.55 4.76
N ILE A 429 -9.46 5.64 5.05
CA ILE A 429 -9.64 4.37 4.32
C ILE A 429 -11.14 4.02 4.26
N HIS A 430 -11.65 3.95 3.03
CA HIS A 430 -12.99 3.43 2.74
C HIS A 430 -12.94 2.03 2.14
N TYR A 431 -14.01 1.28 2.32
CA TYR A 431 -14.35 0.07 1.57
C TYR A 431 -15.64 0.33 0.81
N GLN A 432 -15.66 0.00 -0.48
CA GLN A 432 -16.86 0.08 -1.29
C GLN A 432 -17.22 -1.30 -1.82
N GLN A 433 -18.49 -1.67 -1.67
CA GLN A 433 -19.03 -2.82 -2.39
C GLN A 433 -18.96 -2.56 -3.90
N LEU A 434 -19.04 -3.64 -4.69
CA LEU A 434 -18.79 -3.55 -6.14
C LEU A 434 -19.63 -2.49 -6.88
N PRO A 435 -20.94 -2.27 -6.60
CA PRO A 435 -21.69 -1.21 -7.27
C PRO A 435 -21.05 0.17 -7.03
N GLU A 436 -20.85 0.57 -5.77
CA GLU A 436 -20.27 1.88 -5.41
C GLU A 436 -18.82 2.01 -5.90
N LEU A 437 -18.02 0.95 -5.78
CA LEU A 437 -16.65 0.91 -6.29
C LEU A 437 -16.61 1.16 -7.80
N PHE A 438 -17.55 0.57 -8.55
CA PHE A 438 -17.63 0.76 -9.99
C PHE A 438 -18.17 2.14 -10.37
N MET A 439 -19.04 2.76 -9.57
CA MET A 439 -19.39 4.18 -9.78
C MET A 439 -18.12 5.05 -9.74
N ASP A 440 -17.23 4.79 -8.78
CA ASP A 440 -15.95 5.49 -8.66
C ASP A 440 -14.97 5.15 -9.78
N PHE A 441 -14.83 3.88 -10.15
CA PHE A 441 -13.92 3.46 -11.22
C PHE A 441 -14.36 3.93 -12.60
N ILE A 442 -15.66 3.97 -12.89
CA ILE A 442 -16.20 4.53 -14.13
C ILE A 442 -15.84 6.01 -14.26
N CYS A 443 -15.90 6.75 -13.15
CA CYS A 443 -15.74 8.19 -13.17
C CYS A 443 -14.30 8.67 -12.96
N SER A 444 -13.51 7.97 -12.14
CA SER A 444 -12.14 8.34 -11.75
C SER A 444 -12.02 9.85 -11.46
N LEU A 445 -12.70 10.28 -10.40
CA LEU A 445 -12.95 11.69 -10.09
C LEU A 445 -11.70 12.42 -9.59
N THR A 446 -11.53 13.68 -10.00
CA THR A 446 -10.44 14.56 -9.55
C THR A 446 -10.88 16.01 -9.46
N GLY A 447 -10.37 16.73 -8.46
CA GLY A 447 -10.61 18.18 -8.32
C GLY A 447 -9.75 19.05 -9.24
N LYS A 448 -8.78 18.47 -9.96
CA LYS A 448 -8.02 19.18 -11.01
C LYS A 448 -8.85 19.26 -12.28
N SER A 449 -8.84 20.42 -12.94
CA SER A 449 -9.58 20.67 -14.20
C SER A 449 -11.10 20.43 -14.07
N PRO A 450 -11.80 21.19 -13.19
CA PRO A 450 -13.24 21.03 -13.00
C PRO A 450 -14.00 21.26 -14.31
N SER A 451 -15.06 20.48 -14.51
CA SER A 451 -16.02 20.68 -15.59
C SER A 451 -16.94 21.87 -15.27
N THR A 452 -17.70 22.36 -16.25
CA THR A 452 -18.68 23.44 -16.04
C THR A 452 -19.76 23.08 -15.02
N THR A 453 -19.96 21.80 -14.69
CA THR A 453 -21.04 21.30 -13.83
C THR A 453 -20.58 20.39 -12.69
N GLY A 454 -19.28 20.32 -12.37
CA GLY A 454 -18.78 19.44 -11.30
C GLY A 454 -17.30 19.06 -11.44
N ALA A 455 -16.87 18.05 -10.69
CA ALA A 455 -15.49 17.55 -10.70
C ALA A 455 -15.00 17.12 -12.09
N GLY A 456 -13.67 17.11 -12.25
CA GLY A 456 -12.99 16.50 -13.39
C GLY A 456 -13.06 14.97 -13.34
N SER A 457 -12.88 14.33 -14.49
CA SER A 457 -12.84 12.87 -14.64
C SER A 457 -11.64 12.47 -15.49
N GLU A 458 -10.88 11.48 -15.05
CA GLU A 458 -9.80 10.85 -15.84
C GLU A 458 -10.31 9.71 -16.75
N GLY A 459 -11.64 9.54 -16.84
CA GLY A 459 -12.30 8.45 -17.55
C GLY A 459 -12.20 7.10 -16.83
N ALA A 460 -12.86 6.08 -17.38
CA ALA A 460 -12.92 4.76 -16.76
C ALA A 460 -11.53 4.21 -16.41
N LEU A 461 -11.38 3.77 -15.16
CA LEU A 461 -10.15 3.17 -14.61
C LEU A 461 -8.91 4.07 -14.73
N THR A 462 -9.07 5.39 -14.81
CA THR A 462 -7.99 6.37 -15.13
C THR A 462 -7.36 6.19 -16.50
N LYS A 463 -8.03 5.46 -17.41
CA LYS A 463 -7.52 5.10 -18.74
C LYS A 463 -8.13 5.91 -19.88
N GLY A 464 -8.90 6.95 -19.61
CA GLY A 464 -9.51 7.79 -20.65
C GLY A 464 -8.52 8.23 -21.74
N PRO A 465 -7.33 8.78 -21.39
CA PRO A 465 -6.31 9.17 -22.38
C PRO A 465 -5.57 8.01 -23.07
N PHE A 466 -5.74 6.77 -22.59
CA PHE A 466 -4.93 5.61 -22.99
C PHE A 466 -5.75 4.46 -23.57
N ASN A 467 -7.07 4.65 -23.72
CA ASN A 467 -7.97 3.64 -24.26
C ASN A 467 -8.52 4.12 -25.61
N ALA A 468 -8.06 3.47 -26.68
CA ALA A 468 -8.54 3.73 -28.05
C ALA A 468 -9.83 2.96 -28.40
N LEU A 469 -10.39 2.21 -27.44
CA LEU A 469 -11.62 1.44 -27.58
C LEU A 469 -12.73 2.02 -26.69
N ARG A 470 -13.95 1.49 -26.83
CA ARG A 470 -15.04 1.80 -25.91
C ARG A 470 -14.65 1.39 -24.48
N PRO A 471 -14.84 2.26 -23.46
CA PRO A 471 -14.42 1.97 -22.09
C PRO A 471 -15.13 0.76 -21.45
N THR A 472 -16.32 0.40 -21.95
CA THR A 472 -17.11 -0.73 -21.47
C THR A 472 -16.37 -2.06 -21.51
N ALA A 473 -15.51 -2.29 -22.50
CA ALA A 473 -14.74 -3.53 -22.58
C ALA A 473 -13.79 -3.71 -21.37
N ASP A 474 -13.14 -2.62 -20.97
CA ASP A 474 -12.25 -2.60 -19.80
C ASP A 474 -13.05 -2.70 -18.49
N LEU A 475 -14.19 -2.03 -18.41
CA LEU A 475 -15.08 -2.10 -17.24
C LEU A 475 -15.67 -3.49 -17.05
N ASN A 476 -16.13 -4.14 -18.12
CA ASN A 476 -16.61 -5.53 -18.09
C ASN A 476 -15.51 -6.48 -17.60
N ASN A 477 -14.31 -6.37 -18.17
CA ASN A 477 -13.15 -7.17 -17.76
C ASN A 477 -12.79 -6.95 -16.28
N ALA A 478 -12.77 -5.69 -15.84
CA ALA A 478 -12.48 -5.35 -14.46
C ALA A 478 -13.55 -5.92 -13.52
N LEU A 479 -14.85 -5.78 -13.83
CA LEU A 479 -15.91 -6.27 -12.97
C LEU A 479 -15.86 -7.78 -12.82
N VAL A 480 -15.72 -8.52 -13.93
CA VAL A 480 -15.57 -9.96 -13.90
C VAL A 480 -14.35 -10.36 -13.07
N SER A 481 -13.23 -9.63 -13.18
CA SER A 481 -12.05 -9.86 -12.34
C SER A 481 -12.37 -9.74 -10.84
N PHE A 482 -13.05 -8.67 -10.41
CA PHE A 482 -13.42 -8.48 -9.00
C PHE A 482 -14.37 -9.57 -8.51
N ILE A 483 -15.40 -9.90 -9.27
CA ILE A 483 -16.38 -10.92 -8.90
C ILE A 483 -15.72 -12.31 -8.76
N LEU A 484 -14.87 -12.70 -9.71
CA LEU A 484 -14.23 -14.02 -9.72
C LEU A 484 -13.19 -14.21 -8.60
N THR A 485 -12.51 -13.12 -8.24
CA THR A 485 -11.46 -13.12 -7.21
C THR A 485 -12.02 -12.91 -5.81
N GLY A 486 -13.15 -12.20 -5.67
CA GLY A 486 -13.71 -11.83 -4.38
C GLY A 486 -12.89 -10.76 -3.66
N TYR A 487 -12.04 -10.00 -4.35
CA TYR A 487 -11.25 -8.94 -3.71
C TYR A 487 -12.14 -7.81 -3.21
N SER A 488 -11.91 -7.39 -1.96
CA SER A 488 -12.47 -6.17 -1.40
C SER A 488 -11.83 -4.94 -2.05
N GLY A 489 -12.67 -4.00 -2.52
CA GLY A 489 -12.21 -2.72 -3.08
C GLY A 489 -12.04 -1.66 -2.01
N PHE A 490 -10.81 -1.47 -1.53
CA PHE A 490 -10.48 -0.41 -0.59
C PHE A 490 -9.95 0.83 -1.32
N THR A 491 -10.20 1.99 -0.72
CA THR A 491 -9.77 3.29 -1.23
C THR A 491 -9.10 4.09 -0.12
N SER A 492 -7.88 4.58 -0.38
CA SER A 492 -7.10 5.41 0.54
C SER A 492 -7.12 6.89 0.14
N SER A 493 -7.21 7.77 1.14
CA SER A 493 -7.22 9.22 0.93
C SER A 493 -5.81 9.81 0.77
N ALA A 494 -5.65 10.71 -0.20
CA ALA A 494 -4.47 11.54 -0.39
C ALA A 494 -4.87 13.02 -0.58
N GLY A 495 -3.95 13.94 -0.28
CA GLY A 495 -4.19 15.38 -0.30
C GLY A 495 -4.81 15.86 1.01
N PHE A 496 -6.13 15.71 1.14
CA PHE A 496 -6.91 16.21 2.29
C PHE A 496 -7.93 15.20 2.81
N ILE A 497 -8.31 15.36 4.07
CA ILE A 497 -9.44 14.67 4.71
C ILE A 497 -10.32 15.74 5.35
N GLY A 498 -11.55 15.88 4.88
CA GLY A 498 -12.39 17.03 5.24
C GLY A 498 -11.84 18.36 4.73
N THR A 499 -12.22 19.44 5.40
CA THR A 499 -11.99 20.81 4.93
C THR A 499 -10.63 21.38 5.26
N HIS A 500 -9.99 20.91 6.33
CA HIS A 500 -8.75 21.55 6.82
C HIS A 500 -7.62 20.57 7.14
N VAL A 501 -7.89 19.26 7.23
CA VAL A 501 -6.83 18.29 7.52
C VAL A 501 -6.09 17.92 6.24
N ARG A 502 -4.97 18.60 6.00
CA ARG A 502 -4.00 18.24 4.96
C ARG A 502 -3.21 17.00 5.38
N VAL A 503 -3.13 16.01 4.50
CA VAL A 503 -2.40 14.75 4.71
C VAL A 503 -1.36 14.43 3.63
N ASP A 504 -1.35 15.16 2.51
CA ASP A 504 -0.49 14.88 1.35
C ASP A 504 -0.52 13.37 1.00
N HIS A 505 0.61 12.67 1.09
CA HIS A 505 0.71 11.22 0.86
C HIS A 505 0.97 10.41 2.13
N ASP A 506 0.85 11.01 3.32
CA ASP A 506 1.18 10.35 4.59
C ASP A 506 0.32 9.10 4.81
N ILE A 507 -0.97 9.16 4.50
CA ILE A 507 -1.87 8.00 4.56
C ILE A 507 -1.50 6.96 3.48
N SER A 508 -1.18 7.40 2.26
CA SER A 508 -0.81 6.51 1.16
C SER A 508 0.41 5.65 1.48
N LEU A 509 1.42 6.22 2.16
CA LEU A 509 2.63 5.50 2.59
C LEU A 509 2.34 4.48 3.71
N LEU A 510 1.34 4.75 4.56
CA LEU A 510 0.95 3.87 5.67
C LEU A 510 0.17 2.64 5.21
N ILE A 511 -0.52 2.68 4.06
CA ILE A 511 -1.39 1.58 3.61
C ILE A 511 -0.66 0.22 3.57
N PRO A 512 0.50 0.05 2.88
CA PRO A 512 1.21 -1.23 2.89
C PRO A 512 1.67 -1.65 4.27
N GLU A 513 2.02 -0.69 5.14
CA GLU A 513 2.46 -0.98 6.50
C GLU A 513 1.33 -1.53 7.36
N ILE A 514 0.10 -1.05 7.15
CA ILE A 514 -1.11 -1.58 7.81
C ILE A 514 -1.40 -2.98 7.27
N TRP A 515 -1.58 -3.14 5.96
CA TRP A 515 -2.03 -4.41 5.36
C TRP A 515 -1.08 -5.58 5.59
N THR A 516 0.24 -5.36 5.47
CA THR A 516 1.23 -6.43 5.71
C THR A 516 1.30 -6.89 7.17
N ARG A 517 0.66 -6.17 8.10
CA ARG A 517 0.57 -6.51 9.53
C ARG A 517 -0.81 -7.04 9.93
N LEU A 518 -1.76 -7.11 9.00
CA LEU A 518 -3.03 -7.80 9.15
C LEU A 518 -2.83 -9.29 8.84
N LYS A 519 -3.52 -10.16 9.56
CA LYS A 519 -3.66 -11.56 9.15
C LYS A 519 -4.53 -11.64 7.89
N ALA A 520 -4.45 -12.74 7.15
CA ALA A 520 -5.23 -12.91 5.92
C ALA A 520 -6.73 -12.64 6.09
N HIS A 521 -7.38 -13.20 7.12
CA HIS A 521 -8.81 -12.92 7.39
C HIS A 521 -9.07 -11.48 7.89
N GLU A 522 -8.08 -10.82 8.50
CA GLU A 522 -8.20 -9.42 8.94
C GLU A 522 -8.15 -8.44 7.74
N GLN A 523 -7.82 -8.91 6.53
CA GLN A 523 -7.82 -8.12 5.28
C GLN A 523 -9.17 -8.16 4.55
N ASP A 524 -10.07 -9.07 4.96
CA ASP A 524 -11.38 -9.26 4.36
C ASP A 524 -12.38 -8.20 4.87
N ALA A 525 -13.11 -7.56 3.96
CA ALA A 525 -14.05 -6.50 4.35
C ALA A 525 -15.24 -7.00 5.17
N ASP A 526 -15.74 -8.21 4.94
CA ASP A 526 -16.85 -8.77 5.71
C ASP A 526 -16.41 -9.02 7.16
N TYR A 527 -15.18 -9.52 7.35
CA TYR A 527 -14.58 -9.63 8.69
C TYR A 527 -14.48 -8.27 9.38
N LEU A 528 -14.00 -7.23 8.66
CA LEU A 528 -13.88 -5.88 9.21
C LEU A 528 -15.23 -5.29 9.61
N ILE A 529 -16.27 -5.50 8.81
CA ILE A 529 -17.63 -5.03 9.10
C ILE A 529 -18.22 -5.78 10.28
N GLU A 530 -18.18 -7.12 10.28
CA GLU A 530 -18.73 -7.97 11.35
C GLU A 530 -18.15 -7.63 12.73
N HIS A 531 -16.88 -7.25 12.78
CA HIS A 531 -16.17 -6.95 14.04
C HIS A 531 -16.18 -5.46 14.41
N GLY A 532 -16.91 -4.61 13.69
CA GLY A 532 -17.05 -3.18 14.00
C GLY A 532 -15.83 -2.33 13.63
N TYR A 533 -14.91 -2.86 12.83
CA TYR A 533 -13.77 -2.11 12.31
C TYR A 533 -14.14 -1.17 11.17
N MET A 534 -15.31 -1.36 10.56
CA MET A 534 -15.88 -0.49 9.54
C MET A 534 -17.34 -0.17 9.85
N GLU A 535 -17.73 1.08 9.59
CA GLU A 535 -19.13 1.54 9.69
C GLU A 535 -19.66 1.94 8.30
N ALA A 536 -20.91 1.61 8.03
CA ALA A 536 -21.60 2.03 6.81
C ALA A 536 -21.92 3.53 6.86
N LEU A 537 -21.97 4.16 5.69
CA LEU A 537 -22.48 5.51 5.54
C LEU A 537 -23.92 5.44 5.00
N ASP A 538 -24.82 6.18 5.64
CA ASP A 538 -26.23 6.23 5.28
C ASP A 538 -26.57 7.57 4.62
N ASP A 539 -27.51 7.53 3.69
CA ASP A 539 -28.08 8.74 3.09
C ASP A 539 -28.77 9.59 4.17
N PHE A 540 -28.69 10.91 4.03
CA PHE A 540 -29.30 11.84 4.99
C PHE A 540 -29.82 13.10 4.30
N ASP A 541 -30.76 13.80 4.95
CA ASP A 541 -31.26 15.09 4.46
C ASP A 541 -30.42 16.25 4.98
N HIS A 542 -30.05 17.15 4.08
CA HIS A 542 -29.38 18.42 4.39
C HIS A 542 -29.99 19.55 3.57
N GLU A 543 -30.45 20.60 4.24
CA GLU A 543 -31.10 21.77 3.60
C GLU A 543 -32.23 21.41 2.60
N GLY A 544 -32.99 20.36 2.91
CA GLY A 544 -34.12 19.90 2.08
C GLY A 544 -33.71 19.13 0.81
N LYS A 545 -32.43 18.72 0.72
CA LYS A 545 -31.91 17.83 -0.33
C LYS A 545 -31.38 16.55 0.30
N THR A 546 -31.66 15.42 -0.34
CA THR A 546 -31.09 14.14 0.05
C THR A 546 -29.64 14.04 -0.41
N VAL A 547 -28.73 13.81 0.54
CA VAL A 547 -27.30 13.58 0.33
C VAL A 547 -27.08 12.08 0.24
N LEU A 548 -26.66 11.59 -0.94
CA LEU A 548 -26.44 10.16 -1.21
C LEU A 548 -25.10 9.65 -0.65
N ALA A 549 -24.89 9.78 0.66
CA ALA A 549 -23.64 9.43 1.31
C ALA A 549 -23.35 7.91 1.29
N SER A 550 -24.37 7.08 1.12
CA SER A 550 -24.22 5.63 0.97
C SER A 550 -23.35 5.22 -0.23
N ARG A 551 -23.20 6.08 -1.24
CA ARG A 551 -22.28 5.87 -2.36
C ARG A 551 -20.81 5.83 -1.96
N LEU A 552 -20.47 6.35 -0.78
CA LEU A 552 -19.12 6.29 -0.21
C LEU A 552 -18.83 4.94 0.45
N GLY A 553 -19.82 4.06 0.59
CA GLY A 553 -19.70 2.72 1.15
C GLY A 553 -19.47 2.73 2.67
N TYR A 554 -18.41 2.05 3.09
CA TYR A 554 -18.00 1.90 4.48
C TYR A 554 -16.71 2.66 4.73
N ARG A 555 -16.46 3.01 5.99
CA ARG A 555 -15.25 3.71 6.41
C ARG A 555 -14.67 3.09 7.67
N ILE A 556 -13.35 3.18 7.86
CA ILE A 556 -12.72 2.66 9.09
C ILE A 556 -13.20 3.39 10.35
N THR A 557 -13.28 2.67 11.46
CA THR A 557 -13.69 3.20 12.78
C THR A 557 -12.50 3.46 13.71
N GLU A 558 -12.75 4.07 14.87
CA GLU A 558 -11.76 4.20 15.95
C GLU A 558 -11.21 2.83 16.39
N GLN A 559 -12.03 1.78 16.35
CA GLN A 559 -11.63 0.42 16.72
C GLN A 559 -10.59 -0.13 15.73
N PHE A 560 -10.71 0.16 14.43
CA PHE A 560 -9.71 -0.22 13.42
C PHE A 560 -8.36 0.45 13.74
N VAL A 561 -8.39 1.75 14.01
CA VAL A 561 -7.20 2.54 14.34
C VAL A 561 -6.52 1.93 15.58
N HIS A 562 -7.30 1.68 16.61
CA HIS A 562 -6.83 1.14 17.86
C HIS A 562 -6.15 -0.24 17.69
N ASP A 563 -6.82 -1.21 17.09
CA ASP A 563 -6.35 -2.61 17.04
C ASP A 563 -5.27 -2.85 15.98
N PHE A 564 -5.32 -2.13 14.86
CA PHE A 564 -4.40 -2.35 13.75
C PHE A 564 -3.29 -1.31 13.64
N MET A 565 -3.59 -0.02 13.86
CA MET A 565 -2.52 0.99 13.84
C MET A 565 -1.68 0.99 15.12
N GLY A 566 -2.15 0.36 16.20
CA GLY A 566 -1.34 0.02 17.38
C GLY A 566 -0.20 -0.97 17.07
N LYS A 567 -0.14 -1.55 15.87
CA LYS A 567 1.01 -2.33 15.37
C LYS A 567 2.12 -1.43 14.79
N ILE A 568 1.86 -0.12 14.60
CA ILE A 568 2.76 0.86 14.00
C ILE A 568 3.08 1.99 15.01
N PHE A 569 2.07 2.56 15.64
CA PHE A 569 2.19 3.72 16.52
C PHE A 569 2.06 3.34 18.00
N ASP A 570 2.73 4.09 18.88
CA ASP A 570 2.57 3.93 20.33
C ASP A 570 1.19 4.40 20.81
N ASN A 571 0.63 5.43 20.18
CA ASN A 571 -0.65 6.05 20.55
C ASN A 571 -1.53 6.24 19.30
N PRO A 572 -2.06 5.15 18.71
CA PRO A 572 -2.73 5.18 17.41
C PRO A 572 -3.96 6.10 17.36
N SER A 573 -4.75 6.20 18.43
CA SER A 573 -5.95 7.06 18.49
C SER A 573 -5.67 8.56 18.38
N THR A 574 -4.42 8.98 18.64
CA THR A 574 -4.03 10.39 18.45
C THR A 574 -3.61 10.70 17.02
N VAL A 575 -3.30 9.67 16.23
CA VAL A 575 -2.85 9.79 14.84
C VAL A 575 -4.03 10.20 13.95
N LEU A 576 -5.13 9.44 14.05
CA LEU A 576 -6.38 9.68 13.35
C LEU A 576 -7.45 10.03 14.38
N THR A 577 -7.66 11.33 14.57
CA THR A 577 -8.62 11.89 15.51
C THR A 577 -10.07 11.71 15.02
N ALA A 578 -11.04 11.93 15.90
CA ALA A 578 -12.46 11.72 15.58
C ALA A 578 -12.92 12.54 14.36
N ASP A 579 -12.45 13.77 14.22
CA ASP A 579 -12.73 14.67 13.09
C ASP A 579 -12.05 14.25 11.78
N ILE A 580 -10.96 13.47 11.84
CA ILE A 580 -10.33 12.82 10.67
C ILE A 580 -11.12 11.59 10.26
N LEU A 581 -11.60 10.79 11.23
CA LEU A 581 -12.40 9.60 10.96
C LEU A 581 -13.82 9.96 10.50
N LYS A 582 -14.34 11.11 10.96
CA LYS A 582 -15.66 11.67 10.69
C LYS A 582 -15.53 13.08 10.07
N PRO A 583 -15.08 13.19 8.81
CA PRO A 583 -14.82 14.49 8.16
C PRO A 583 -16.05 15.40 8.07
N GLU A 584 -17.27 14.87 8.15
CA GLU A 584 -18.52 15.62 8.26
C GLU A 584 -18.57 16.54 9.49
N THR A 585 -17.83 16.22 10.54
CA THR A 585 -17.76 17.04 11.76
C THR A 585 -16.89 18.29 11.59
N GLN A 586 -16.03 18.34 10.57
CA GLN A 586 -15.22 19.52 10.28
C GLN A 586 -16.07 20.63 9.65
N ASN A 587 -16.92 20.27 8.68
CA ASN A 587 -17.93 21.16 8.08
C ASN A 587 -18.98 20.33 7.33
N LEU A 588 -20.21 20.29 7.83
CA LEU A 588 -21.28 19.52 7.22
C LEU A 588 -21.69 20.04 5.83
N ASN A 589 -21.62 21.36 5.60
CA ASN A 589 -22.00 21.95 4.31
C ASN A 589 -21.04 21.55 3.19
N ASP A 590 -19.73 21.63 3.45
CA ASP A 590 -18.70 21.23 2.48
C ASP A 590 -18.73 19.71 2.26
N TYR A 591 -19.05 18.94 3.31
CA TYR A 591 -19.22 17.49 3.22
C TYR A 591 -20.42 17.12 2.32
N ALA A 592 -21.58 17.74 2.54
CA ALA A 592 -22.78 17.54 1.73
C ALA A 592 -22.56 18.00 0.28
N ASP A 593 -21.97 19.18 0.04
CA ASP A 593 -21.64 19.65 -1.31
C ASP A 593 -20.66 18.72 -2.02
N GLY A 594 -19.66 18.20 -1.31
CA GLY A 594 -18.70 17.25 -1.88
C GLY A 594 -19.35 15.95 -2.34
N ILE A 595 -20.33 15.44 -1.60
CA ILE A 595 -21.11 14.25 -2.01
C ILE A 595 -21.99 14.58 -3.21
N HIS A 596 -22.68 15.73 -3.21
CA HIS A 596 -23.44 16.17 -4.38
C HIS A 596 -22.57 16.32 -5.62
N ASN A 597 -21.37 16.88 -5.48
CA ASN A 597 -20.40 17.01 -6.56
C ASN A 597 -19.97 15.65 -7.13
N ILE A 598 -19.79 14.63 -6.29
CA ILE A 598 -19.55 13.23 -6.70
C ILE A 598 -20.74 12.71 -7.51
N VAL A 599 -21.96 12.82 -6.97
CA VAL A 599 -23.20 12.31 -7.58
C VAL A 599 -23.48 12.97 -8.93
N GLU A 600 -23.40 14.30 -9.01
CA GLU A 600 -23.59 15.08 -10.24
C GLU A 600 -22.57 14.67 -11.30
N THR A 601 -21.32 14.42 -10.91
CA THR A 601 -20.29 13.97 -11.84
C THR A 601 -20.54 12.53 -12.30
N GLN A 602 -20.95 11.64 -11.39
CA GLN A 602 -21.36 10.27 -11.73
C GLN A 602 -22.52 10.25 -12.72
N GLN A 603 -23.53 11.11 -12.51
CA GLN A 603 -24.66 11.26 -13.42
C GLN A 603 -24.19 11.71 -14.81
N ARG A 604 -23.36 12.76 -14.87
CA ARG A 604 -22.82 13.28 -16.13
C ARG A 604 -22.02 12.24 -16.89
N VAL A 605 -21.12 11.54 -16.21
CA VAL A 605 -20.28 10.51 -16.84
C VAL A 605 -21.14 9.34 -17.32
N ALA A 606 -22.07 8.85 -16.50
CA ALA A 606 -22.95 7.76 -16.90
C ALA A 606 -23.84 8.12 -18.10
N GLN A 607 -24.38 9.34 -18.14
CA GLN A 607 -25.19 9.83 -19.26
C GLN A 607 -24.44 9.74 -20.60
N GLN A 608 -23.12 9.93 -20.62
CA GLN A 608 -22.33 9.80 -21.85
C GLN A 608 -22.39 8.39 -22.46
N TYR A 609 -22.43 7.34 -21.63
CA TYR A 609 -22.56 5.95 -22.11
C TYR A 609 -23.94 5.68 -22.73
N LEU A 610 -24.97 6.37 -22.24
CA LEU A 610 -26.33 6.30 -22.79
C LEU A 610 -26.38 7.06 -24.12
N ASP A 611 -25.81 8.27 -24.15
CA ASP A 611 -25.86 9.17 -25.31
C ASP A 611 -25.08 8.61 -26.52
N ASP A 612 -23.93 7.96 -26.29
CA ASP A 612 -23.11 7.38 -27.35
C ASP A 612 -23.46 5.91 -27.69
N GLY A 613 -24.45 5.36 -26.99
CA GLY A 613 -24.93 3.98 -27.16
C GLY A 613 -23.90 2.91 -26.78
N SER A 614 -22.85 3.25 -26.05
CA SER A 614 -21.89 2.27 -25.51
C SER A 614 -22.46 1.47 -24.34
N ILE A 615 -23.55 1.93 -23.72
CA ILE A 615 -24.32 1.19 -22.71
C ILE A 615 -24.72 -0.22 -23.17
N ASP A 616 -24.97 -0.41 -24.47
CA ASP A 616 -25.34 -1.71 -25.05
C ASP A 616 -24.19 -2.74 -25.03
N ASP A 617 -22.95 -2.28 -24.88
CA ASP A 617 -21.77 -3.15 -24.75
C ASP A 617 -21.46 -3.49 -23.28
N ALA A 618 -22.15 -2.85 -22.32
CA ALA A 618 -21.93 -3.11 -20.89
C ALA A 618 -22.55 -4.45 -20.49
N CYS A 619 -21.86 -5.23 -19.64
CA CYS A 619 -22.44 -6.43 -19.08
C CYS A 619 -23.64 -6.07 -18.17
N PRO A 620 -24.60 -7.00 -17.94
CA PRO A 620 -25.86 -6.67 -17.26
C PRO A 620 -25.74 -5.90 -15.92
N PRO A 621 -24.79 -6.23 -15.02
CA PRO A 621 -24.61 -5.45 -13.79
C PRO A 621 -24.20 -3.99 -14.05
N LEU A 622 -23.33 -3.75 -15.03
CA LEU A 622 -22.88 -2.40 -15.39
C LEU A 622 -23.94 -1.63 -16.16
N GLN A 623 -24.74 -2.30 -16.99
CA GLN A 623 -25.88 -1.69 -17.65
C GLN A 623 -26.86 -1.12 -16.61
N ALA A 624 -27.22 -1.94 -15.61
CA ALA A 624 -28.06 -1.50 -14.50
C ALA A 624 -27.43 -0.34 -13.72
N LEU A 625 -26.14 -0.44 -13.39
CA LEU A 625 -25.41 0.58 -12.63
C LEU A 625 -25.33 1.92 -13.36
N LEU A 626 -25.01 1.92 -14.66
CA LEU A 626 -24.94 3.13 -15.49
C LEU A 626 -26.31 3.82 -15.59
N HIS A 627 -27.39 3.06 -15.72
CA HIS A 627 -28.74 3.62 -15.65
C HIS A 627 -29.04 4.23 -14.27
N ILE A 628 -28.73 3.53 -13.18
CA ILE A 628 -28.92 4.06 -11.82
C ILE A 628 -28.11 5.35 -11.61
N MET A 629 -26.87 5.41 -12.10
CA MET A 629 -26.04 6.62 -12.02
C MET A 629 -26.66 7.78 -12.81
N ALA A 630 -27.16 7.53 -14.03
CA ALA A 630 -27.68 8.57 -14.92
C ALA A 630 -29.10 9.06 -14.57
N THR A 631 -30.00 8.13 -14.21
CA THR A 631 -31.44 8.39 -14.04
C THR A 631 -31.96 8.10 -12.63
N GLY A 632 -31.11 7.63 -11.72
CA GLY A 632 -31.48 7.29 -10.33
C GLY A 632 -32.06 5.89 -10.15
N HIS A 633 -32.56 5.27 -11.22
CA HIS A 633 -33.16 3.93 -11.17
C HIS A 633 -32.89 3.12 -12.44
N TYR A 634 -32.93 1.79 -12.32
CA TYR A 634 -33.01 0.84 -13.42
C TYR A 634 -34.23 -0.06 -13.22
N GLN A 635 -35.18 -0.04 -14.17
CA GLN A 635 -36.45 -0.78 -14.04
C GLN A 635 -37.21 -0.51 -12.73
N GLY A 636 -37.16 0.73 -12.23
CA GLY A 636 -37.79 1.14 -10.97
C GLY A 636 -37.01 0.78 -9.70
N LYS A 637 -35.80 0.22 -9.83
CA LYS A 637 -34.93 -0.21 -8.71
C LYS A 637 -33.74 0.73 -8.58
N ASP A 638 -33.33 1.01 -7.35
CA ASP A 638 -32.13 1.79 -7.05
C ASP A 638 -30.92 0.86 -6.79
N VAL A 639 -29.79 1.42 -6.34
CA VAL A 639 -28.58 0.63 -6.05
C VAL A 639 -28.73 -0.28 -4.83
N HIS A 640 -29.67 -0.01 -3.92
CA HIS A 640 -29.86 -0.80 -2.69
C HIS A 640 -30.79 -1.99 -2.89
N ASP A 641 -31.54 -2.04 -4.00
CA ASP A 641 -32.41 -3.15 -4.32
C ASP A 641 -31.65 -4.50 -4.33
N PRO A 642 -32.12 -5.53 -3.60
CA PRO A 642 -31.45 -6.82 -3.51
C PRO A 642 -31.23 -7.51 -4.87
N GLU A 643 -32.12 -7.29 -5.85
CA GLU A 643 -31.95 -7.86 -7.19
C GLU A 643 -30.81 -7.18 -7.94
N ILE A 644 -30.60 -5.87 -7.74
CA ILE A 644 -29.46 -5.14 -8.31
C ILE A 644 -28.17 -5.63 -7.65
N ARG A 645 -28.13 -5.76 -6.32
CA ARG A 645 -26.97 -6.26 -5.59
C ARG A 645 -26.60 -7.69 -6.02
N ALA A 646 -27.58 -8.55 -6.25
CA ALA A 646 -27.37 -9.94 -6.69
C ALA A 646 -26.69 -10.04 -8.07
N LEU A 647 -26.78 -9.04 -8.95
CA LEU A 647 -26.07 -9.02 -10.23
C LEU A 647 -24.54 -9.03 -10.07
N PHE A 648 -24.04 -8.56 -8.93
CA PHE A 648 -22.61 -8.45 -8.63
C PHE A 648 -22.06 -9.67 -7.87
N SER A 649 -22.86 -10.71 -7.63
CA SER A 649 -22.41 -11.91 -6.93
C SER A 649 -21.68 -12.90 -7.85
N LYS A 650 -20.80 -13.69 -7.25
CA LYS A 650 -20.06 -14.74 -7.97
C LYS A 650 -20.97 -15.85 -8.46
N GLU A 651 -21.97 -16.20 -7.67
CA GLU A 651 -22.98 -17.21 -8.00
C GLU A 651 -23.78 -16.79 -9.23
N SER A 652 -24.22 -15.52 -9.25
CA SER A 652 -24.95 -14.93 -10.38
C SER A 652 -24.10 -14.90 -11.64
N LEU A 653 -22.84 -14.44 -11.55
CA LEU A 653 -21.92 -14.44 -12.67
C LEU A 653 -21.72 -15.85 -13.26
N LEU A 654 -21.38 -16.84 -12.42
CA LEU A 654 -21.08 -18.19 -12.87
C LEU A 654 -22.30 -18.92 -13.47
N ALA A 655 -23.51 -18.57 -13.03
CA ALA A 655 -24.75 -19.12 -13.57
C ALA A 655 -25.25 -18.41 -14.84
N SER A 656 -24.64 -17.28 -15.23
CA SER A 656 -25.16 -16.42 -16.28
C SER A 656 -24.74 -16.83 -17.70
N ASP A 657 -25.67 -16.65 -18.65
CA ASP A 657 -25.41 -16.87 -20.08
C ASP A 657 -24.36 -15.89 -20.63
N TRP A 658 -24.35 -14.65 -20.16
CA TRP A 658 -23.40 -13.63 -20.65
C TRP A 658 -21.95 -13.95 -20.25
N TYR A 659 -21.72 -14.57 -19.08
CA TYR A 659 -20.38 -15.03 -18.72
C TYR A 659 -19.97 -16.25 -19.55
N LEU A 660 -20.88 -17.20 -19.79
CA LEU A 660 -20.64 -18.32 -20.69
C LEU A 660 -20.29 -17.84 -22.11
N GLU A 661 -21.01 -16.87 -22.64
CA GLU A 661 -20.71 -16.23 -23.93
C GLU A 661 -19.27 -15.69 -23.96
N ARG A 662 -18.83 -14.99 -22.91
CA ARG A 662 -17.45 -14.48 -22.84
C ARG A 662 -16.40 -15.59 -22.91
N LEU A 663 -16.67 -16.74 -22.30
CA LEU A 663 -15.78 -17.91 -22.39
C LEU A 663 -15.79 -18.50 -23.81
N GLN A 664 -16.95 -18.58 -24.46
CA GLN A 664 -17.09 -19.04 -25.84
C GLN A 664 -16.43 -18.11 -26.85
N VAL A 665 -16.52 -16.79 -26.64
CA VAL A 665 -15.80 -15.78 -27.44
C VAL A 665 -14.29 -15.96 -27.27
N LYS A 666 -13.81 -16.19 -26.05
CA LYS A 666 -12.39 -16.46 -25.81
C LYS A 666 -11.93 -17.71 -26.55
N GLN A 667 -12.67 -18.81 -26.43
CA GLN A 667 -12.40 -20.05 -27.14
C GLN A 667 -12.33 -19.83 -28.65
N SER A 668 -13.33 -19.15 -29.22
CA SER A 668 -13.39 -18.86 -30.66
C SER A 668 -12.20 -18.03 -31.13
N ARG A 669 -11.77 -17.04 -30.34
CA ARG A 669 -10.59 -16.21 -30.63
C ARG A 669 -9.30 -17.03 -30.54
N ASP A 670 -9.20 -17.97 -29.61
CA ASP A 670 -8.04 -18.85 -29.47
C ASP A 670 -7.95 -19.84 -30.62
N ILE A 671 -9.06 -20.46 -31.01
CA ILE A 671 -9.15 -21.33 -32.19
C ILE A 671 -8.68 -20.56 -33.42
N ALA A 672 -9.21 -19.35 -33.65
CA ALA A 672 -8.79 -18.51 -34.77
C ALA A 672 -7.30 -18.11 -34.71
N LEU A 673 -6.76 -17.86 -33.51
CA LEU A 673 -5.33 -17.58 -33.33
C LEU A 673 -4.46 -18.80 -33.68
N TRP A 674 -4.82 -19.98 -33.18
CA TRP A 674 -4.06 -21.21 -33.41
C TRP A 674 -4.14 -21.70 -34.86
N HIS A 675 -5.29 -21.53 -35.53
CA HIS A 675 -5.40 -21.72 -36.98
C HIS A 675 -4.40 -20.82 -37.73
N ARG A 676 -4.31 -19.52 -37.39
CA ARG A 676 -3.31 -18.62 -38.00
C ARG A 676 -1.86 -19.06 -37.73
N HIS A 677 -1.56 -19.57 -36.54
CA HIS A 677 -0.23 -20.10 -36.24
C HIS A 677 0.10 -21.32 -37.09
N VAL A 678 -0.81 -22.29 -37.20
CA VAL A 678 -0.67 -23.47 -38.05
C VAL A 678 -0.45 -23.05 -39.51
N ASP A 679 -1.31 -22.18 -40.05
CA ASP A 679 -1.22 -21.69 -41.43
C ASP A 679 0.11 -20.99 -41.70
N SER A 680 0.54 -20.11 -40.80
CA SER A 680 1.78 -19.35 -40.97
C SER A 680 3.00 -20.27 -40.93
N LEU A 681 3.04 -21.25 -40.02
CA LEU A 681 4.14 -22.19 -39.89
C LEU A 681 4.17 -23.17 -41.06
N GLN A 682 3.00 -23.65 -41.52
CA GLN A 682 2.88 -24.52 -42.69
C GLN A 682 3.41 -23.82 -43.93
N LYS A 683 2.89 -22.61 -44.24
CA LYS A 683 3.32 -21.81 -45.39
C LYS A 683 4.82 -21.54 -45.37
N PHE A 684 5.36 -21.16 -44.21
CA PHE A 684 6.80 -20.92 -44.08
C PHE A 684 7.62 -22.20 -44.27
N SER A 685 7.13 -23.35 -43.78
CA SER A 685 7.82 -24.64 -43.91
C SER A 685 7.92 -25.18 -45.34
N GLU A 686 7.07 -24.68 -46.25
CA GLU A 686 6.98 -25.10 -47.65
C GLU A 686 7.83 -24.23 -48.59
N LEU A 687 8.40 -23.12 -48.10
CA LEU A 687 9.24 -22.24 -48.91
C LEU A 687 10.60 -22.89 -49.18
N ALA A 688 10.81 -23.38 -50.41
CA ALA A 688 12.03 -24.08 -50.82
C ALA A 688 13.33 -23.31 -50.52
N ASN A 689 13.31 -21.97 -50.69
CA ASN A 689 14.48 -21.11 -50.44
C ASN A 689 14.83 -20.93 -48.94
N TYR A 690 14.00 -21.45 -48.02
CA TYR A 690 14.18 -21.33 -46.57
C TYR A 690 14.36 -22.69 -45.89
N ALA A 691 14.67 -23.77 -46.63
CA ALA A 691 14.80 -25.12 -46.07
C ALA A 691 15.77 -25.19 -44.88
N ASP A 692 16.93 -24.54 -44.99
CA ASP A 692 17.93 -24.48 -43.92
C ASP A 692 17.41 -23.73 -42.67
N GLU A 693 16.62 -22.65 -42.88
CA GLU A 693 16.01 -21.88 -41.79
C GLU A 693 14.86 -22.64 -41.11
N VAL A 694 14.10 -23.42 -41.88
CA VAL A 694 13.04 -24.31 -41.38
C VAL A 694 13.62 -25.35 -40.43
N GLU A 695 14.79 -25.91 -40.75
CA GLU A 695 15.53 -26.82 -39.88
C GLU A 695 16.13 -26.08 -38.67
N ARG A 696 16.88 -25.00 -38.90
CA ARG A 696 17.57 -24.21 -37.86
C ARG A 696 16.62 -23.70 -36.78
N LEU A 697 15.43 -23.23 -37.16
CA LEU A 697 14.42 -22.70 -36.24
C LEU A 697 13.47 -23.78 -35.70
N ASN A 698 13.62 -25.02 -36.15
CA ASN A 698 12.80 -26.18 -35.80
C ASN A 698 11.29 -25.94 -36.07
N ILE A 699 10.98 -25.39 -37.25
CA ILE A 699 9.62 -24.98 -37.62
C ILE A 699 8.65 -26.16 -37.64
N LYS A 700 9.10 -27.34 -38.10
CA LYS A 700 8.27 -28.55 -38.12
C LYS A 700 7.79 -28.96 -36.73
N GLN A 701 8.65 -28.89 -35.71
CA GLN A 701 8.24 -29.19 -34.33
C GLN A 701 7.28 -28.12 -33.77
N ARG A 702 7.51 -26.84 -34.10
CA ARG A 702 6.60 -25.77 -33.69
C ARG A 702 5.22 -25.94 -34.32
N LEU A 703 5.16 -26.38 -35.58
CA LEU A 703 3.92 -26.67 -36.28
C LEU A 703 3.16 -27.83 -35.63
N ILE A 704 3.85 -28.90 -35.21
CA ILE A 704 3.22 -30.00 -34.45
C ILE A 704 2.57 -29.45 -33.18
N LYS A 705 3.32 -28.67 -32.38
CA LYS A 705 2.80 -28.05 -31.15
C LYS A 705 1.61 -27.11 -31.43
N ALA A 706 1.66 -26.33 -32.51
CA ALA A 706 0.58 -25.44 -32.88
C ALA A 706 -0.70 -26.22 -33.25
N ARG A 707 -0.57 -27.40 -33.87
CA ARG A 707 -1.71 -28.30 -34.15
C ARG A 707 -2.26 -28.93 -32.88
N GLU A 708 -1.40 -29.34 -31.94
CA GLU A 708 -1.82 -29.85 -30.62
C GLU A 708 -2.59 -28.79 -29.81
N GLU A 709 -2.10 -27.54 -29.78
CA GLU A 709 -2.81 -26.45 -29.11
C GLU A 709 -4.12 -26.06 -29.81
N LEU A 710 -4.17 -26.16 -31.14
CA LEU A 710 -5.42 -25.97 -31.89
C LEU A 710 -6.46 -27.03 -31.51
N GLU A 711 -6.08 -28.30 -31.52
CA GLU A 711 -6.95 -29.41 -31.11
C GLU A 711 -7.43 -29.24 -29.66
N ARG A 712 -6.53 -28.81 -28.77
CA ARG A 712 -6.89 -28.47 -27.38
C ARG A 712 -7.90 -27.34 -27.33
N ALA A 713 -7.71 -26.25 -28.08
CA ALA A 713 -8.62 -25.10 -28.08
C ALA A 713 -10.01 -25.44 -28.67
N GLU A 714 -10.07 -26.35 -29.64
CA GLU A 714 -11.32 -26.84 -30.25
C GLU A 714 -12.11 -27.80 -29.34
N SER A 715 -11.46 -28.41 -28.34
CA SER A 715 -12.10 -29.34 -27.41
C SER A 715 -13.10 -28.65 -26.46
N PRO A 716 -14.25 -29.27 -26.16
CA PRO A 716 -15.18 -28.78 -25.14
C PRO A 716 -14.58 -28.67 -23.72
N GLU A 717 -13.55 -29.47 -23.41
CA GLU A 717 -12.85 -29.44 -22.13
C GLU A 717 -12.11 -28.12 -21.92
N TYR A 718 -11.66 -27.46 -23.00
CA TYR A 718 -11.00 -26.16 -22.92
C TYR A 718 -11.92 -25.08 -22.35
N LEU A 719 -13.20 -25.09 -22.73
CA LEU A 719 -14.19 -24.18 -22.19
C LEU A 719 -14.38 -24.37 -20.68
N LYS A 720 -14.42 -25.63 -20.21
CA LYS A 720 -14.51 -25.97 -18.78
C LYS A 720 -13.27 -25.52 -18.01
N GLN A 721 -12.09 -25.62 -18.62
CA GLN A 721 -10.82 -25.16 -18.04
C GLN A 721 -10.80 -23.64 -17.81
N MET A 722 -11.51 -22.86 -18.62
CA MET A 722 -11.56 -21.40 -18.50
C MET A 722 -12.55 -20.88 -17.46
N VAL A 723 -13.38 -21.74 -16.84
CA VAL A 723 -14.27 -21.31 -15.75
C VAL A 723 -13.43 -20.81 -14.57
N GLY A 724 -13.65 -19.55 -14.17
CA GLY A 724 -12.79 -18.84 -13.21
C GLY A 724 -11.77 -17.90 -13.86
N MET A 725 -11.81 -17.73 -15.19
CA MET A 725 -11.07 -16.71 -15.93
C MET A 725 -12.01 -15.63 -16.47
N ILE A 726 -11.49 -14.46 -16.85
CA ILE A 726 -12.33 -13.33 -17.31
C ILE A 726 -13.03 -13.52 -18.68
N GLY A 727 -12.73 -14.60 -19.39
CA GLY A 727 -13.14 -14.81 -20.78
C GLY A 727 -12.59 -13.73 -21.72
N ALA A 728 -13.35 -13.41 -22.76
CA ALA A 728 -13.06 -12.30 -23.67
C ALA A 728 -14.30 -11.44 -23.83
N ASP A 729 -14.10 -10.12 -23.84
CA ASP A 729 -15.19 -9.21 -24.16
C ASP A 729 -15.64 -9.39 -25.61
N PRO A 730 -16.96 -9.55 -25.89
CA PRO A 730 -17.46 -9.75 -27.24
C PRO A 730 -16.99 -8.68 -28.22
N LEU A 731 -16.85 -7.42 -27.78
CA LEU A 731 -16.44 -6.26 -28.58
C LEU A 731 -17.05 -6.28 -29.99
N GLY A 732 -18.23 -5.68 -30.15
CA GLY A 732 -18.88 -5.54 -31.45
C GLY A 732 -18.03 -4.74 -32.45
N LYS A 733 -18.34 -4.89 -33.75
CA LYS A 733 -17.83 -3.93 -34.75
C LYS A 733 -18.34 -2.53 -34.39
N PRO A 734 -17.54 -1.46 -34.61
CA PRO A 734 -18.04 -0.09 -34.44
C PRO A 734 -19.35 0.08 -35.21
N ARG A 735 -20.39 0.62 -34.55
CA ARG A 735 -21.62 1.01 -35.26
C ARG A 735 -21.23 2.10 -36.27
N GLN A 736 -21.63 1.89 -37.53
CA GLN A 736 -21.38 2.84 -38.62
C GLN A 736 -22.19 4.12 -38.45
#